data_AF-A0A956DHX0-F1
#
_entry.id   AF-A0A956DHX0-F1
#
_cell.length_a   1.000
_cell.length_b   1.000
_cell.length_c   1.000
_cell.angle_alpha   90.00
_cell.angle_beta   90.00
_cell.angle_gamma   90.00
#
_symmetry.space_group_name_H-M   'P 1'
#
loop_
_entity.id
_entity.type
_entity.pdbx_description
1 polymer ?
#
loop_
_entity_poly.entity_id
_entity_poly.type
_entity_poly.pdbx_seq_one_letter_code
_entity_poly.pdbx_strand_id
1 'polypeptide(L)'
;MSVGGGDEGGGGSDVGPCDIDCSTIQTPDCQQSVCNTGQYPGTIGQCVVVDREDGFACDDGLFCSVNDTCQNGVCTGGGLNDCGMDPGPCDEITCDESSGTCSTAPLQNGTSCTPENLCEVGGTCTNGICTGVLNDCFFAPVDNDCHIAVCNPMNGLCESQPDLSLDGLDCFTGDLCNVDKVCAAGQCIGGNPKDCSQLNIGCQVGVCDPMGGNCVGQNVPAGGSCFDGVDDCNTGTCDMNGTCVLSPVVDGTSCDDFSTCTTGDTCTAGVCNGVIDPNCTVYFEETFEVCPPPGWTLGGEWECGTPTLVGPTSAYQGTGVLGTDLDSTYENSSSYDILIAETPPIGLGTAVGPVLSYYHYVTTEGSSFDGYNVKVSTDGGNTFTVLTTVNPPYNLTVDSQPAYGGQLNQWQQVTASLNAYVGQQIILRFSMRTDGSVVYPGVYIDNIQVGDGDGIPVQIDTLSLPNALENIGYSTTLAASGGTGNGVWSIVGGTNHSWLGIGSTTGVLSGTPTTSNIGPVTVTVHFEEPTNPSNFDEVTYMFNVQGVVYSDDMETACPGAWTLTGDWQCGAPTSGPNMAFSGTQVIATQLAGPYNNSQTWLGNTASTGPINLAGTTAPTLRAMIWAQTEGSSFDGFNIKVSTDGGVTYNLVNMVTPAYNLTVDTQACWGGSAVPSGYSEYSADLTAYAGQTIHIQFGMRTDGSVTYPGVYIDNLAITD
;
A
#
# COMPACT_ATOMS: atom_id res chain seq x y z
N MET A 1 69.36 44.41 22.93
CA MET A 1 69.26 45.15 24.21
C MET A 1 69.38 44.10 25.31
N SER A 2 70.59 43.88 25.83
CA SER A 2 71.11 44.37 27.12
C SER A 2 70.37 43.73 28.32
N VAL A 3 70.99 43.14 29.35
CA VAL A 3 72.33 43.29 29.94
C VAL A 3 72.64 42.08 30.84
N GLY A 4 73.93 41.76 31.02
CA GLY A 4 74.49 41.10 32.20
C GLY A 4 75.62 40.14 31.80
N GLY A 5 76.88 40.55 31.62
CA GLY A 5 77.73 41.25 32.60
C GLY A 5 78.05 40.26 33.72
N GLY A 6 79.23 39.66 33.87
CA GLY A 6 80.58 40.17 33.67
C GLY A 6 81.34 39.96 35.00
N ASP A 7 82.63 39.63 34.90
CA ASP A 7 83.66 39.71 35.95
C ASP A 7 83.60 38.74 37.15
N GLU A 8 84.71 38.29 37.73
CA GLU A 8 86.14 38.41 37.43
C GLU A 8 86.88 37.42 38.35
N GLY A 9 88.05 36.98 37.91
CA GLY A 9 89.23 37.10 38.76
C GLY A 9 89.59 35.94 39.68
N GLY A 10 90.68 35.27 39.31
CA GLY A 10 91.81 35.30 40.24
C GLY A 10 92.57 33.99 40.43
N GLY A 11 93.67 33.86 39.68
CA GLY A 11 94.96 33.57 40.30
C GLY A 11 95.44 32.13 40.26
N GLY A 12 96.47 31.88 39.45
CA GLY A 12 97.31 30.69 39.59
C GLY A 12 97.90 30.25 38.27
N SER A 13 98.98 30.91 37.85
CA SER A 13 99.80 30.57 36.69
C SER A 13 100.39 29.17 36.81
N ASP A 14 99.79 28.20 36.13
CA ASP A 14 100.50 27.03 35.61
C ASP A 14 100.49 27.15 34.10
N VAL A 15 101.64 27.51 33.52
CA VAL A 15 101.83 27.62 32.08
C VAL A 15 101.73 26.20 31.52
N GLY A 16 100.51 25.81 31.16
CA GLY A 16 100.24 24.60 30.41
C GLY A 16 100.99 24.64 29.07
N PRO A 17 101.29 23.48 28.47
CA PRO A 17 102.26 23.33 27.38
C PRO A 17 101.81 23.92 26.02
N CYS A 18 100.87 24.86 26.00
CA CYS A 18 100.30 25.41 24.78
C CYS A 18 100.00 26.92 24.87
N ASP A 19 100.84 27.71 24.19
CA ASP A 19 100.66 29.15 23.93
C ASP A 19 100.63 29.46 22.41
N ILE A 20 100.34 28.46 21.57
CA ILE A 20 100.28 28.60 20.10
C ILE A 20 98.82 28.75 19.62
N ASP A 21 98.58 29.74 18.77
CA ASP A 21 97.27 29.97 18.16
C ASP A 21 97.05 29.05 16.96
N CYS A 22 96.22 28.02 17.15
CA CYS A 22 95.86 27.04 16.13
C CYS A 22 94.65 27.45 15.28
N SER A 23 93.99 28.58 15.59
CA SER A 23 92.77 29.01 14.88
C SER A 23 93.00 29.42 13.43
N THR A 24 94.26 29.63 13.03
CA THR A 24 94.64 30.01 11.66
C THR A 24 94.69 28.84 10.68
N ILE A 25 94.64 27.59 11.17
CA ILE A 25 94.62 26.40 10.32
C ILE A 25 93.18 26.17 9.84
N GLN A 26 92.97 26.36 8.53
CA GLN A 26 91.71 26.01 7.88
C GLN A 26 91.50 24.50 7.94
N THR A 27 90.35 24.09 8.49
CA THR A 27 89.94 22.68 8.62
C THR A 27 88.55 22.52 8.02
N PRO A 28 88.20 21.34 7.48
CA PRO A 28 86.83 21.01 7.11
C PRO A 28 85.85 21.23 8.27
N ASP A 29 84.57 21.44 7.99
CA ASP A 29 83.58 21.82 9.01
C ASP A 29 83.45 20.82 10.17
N CYS A 30 83.69 19.53 9.92
CA CYS A 30 83.69 18.50 10.96
C CYS A 30 85.04 18.23 11.60
N GLN A 31 86.00 19.12 11.39
CA GLN A 31 87.31 19.10 12.02
C GLN A 31 87.61 20.44 12.68
N GLN A 32 88.50 20.40 13.65
CA GLN A 32 89.00 21.59 14.33
C GLN A 32 90.49 21.46 14.56
N SER A 33 91.22 22.56 14.40
CA SER A 33 92.61 22.61 14.80
C SER A 33 92.71 23.03 16.26
N VAL A 34 93.25 22.12 17.08
CA VAL A 34 93.46 22.34 18.50
C VAL A 34 94.93 22.14 18.82
N CYS A 35 95.40 22.80 19.86
CA CYS A 35 96.76 22.59 20.32
C CYS A 35 96.89 21.26 21.05
N ASN A 36 97.87 20.45 20.68
CA ASN A 36 98.09 19.16 21.30
C ASN A 36 98.73 19.31 22.68
N THR A 37 97.93 19.15 23.73
CA THR A 37 98.38 19.13 25.12
C THR A 37 98.82 17.73 25.58
N GLY A 38 98.85 16.74 24.68
CA GLY A 38 99.16 15.33 24.95
C GLY A 38 97.96 14.39 24.85
N GLN A 39 96.75 14.90 24.59
CA GLN A 39 95.54 14.09 24.38
C GLN A 39 95.47 13.42 23.01
N TYR A 40 96.24 13.92 22.02
CA TYR A 40 96.18 13.43 20.64
C TYR A 40 97.57 12.91 20.20
N PRO A 41 97.64 11.94 19.28
CA PRO A 41 98.91 11.50 18.70
C PRO A 41 99.62 12.69 18.02
N GLY A 42 100.88 12.95 18.38
CA GLY A 42 101.69 14.03 17.79
C GLY A 42 102.62 14.69 18.80
N THR A 43 103.32 15.74 18.37
CA THR A 43 104.23 16.51 19.23
C THR A 43 103.42 17.44 20.14
N ILE A 44 103.63 17.33 21.45
CA ILE A 44 103.02 18.22 22.46
C ILE A 44 103.48 19.66 22.20
N GLY A 45 102.54 20.61 22.20
CA GLY A 45 102.78 22.03 21.94
C GLY A 45 102.69 22.45 20.47
N GLN A 46 102.24 21.57 19.57
CA GLN A 46 101.92 21.90 18.17
C GLN A 46 100.42 21.77 17.89
N CYS A 47 99.94 22.48 16.87
CA CYS A 47 98.57 22.36 16.40
C CYS A 47 98.34 21.01 15.70
N VAL A 48 97.31 20.30 16.11
CA VAL A 48 96.81 19.08 15.47
C VAL A 48 95.39 19.30 14.98
N VAL A 49 95.01 18.62 13.91
CA VAL A 49 93.63 18.62 13.43
C VAL A 49 92.96 17.37 13.99
N VAL A 50 91.83 17.58 14.67
CA VAL A 50 91.02 16.52 15.27
C VAL A 50 89.59 16.67 14.80
N ASP A 51 88.83 15.59 14.87
CA ASP A 51 87.41 15.63 14.56
C ASP A 51 86.67 16.51 15.58
N ARG A 52 85.68 17.27 15.11
CA ARG A 52 84.72 17.92 16.00
C ARG A 52 83.82 16.87 16.62
N GLU A 53 83.22 17.24 17.76
CA GLU A 53 82.27 16.38 18.45
C GLU A 53 81.05 16.08 17.56
N ASP A 54 80.53 14.86 17.67
CA ASP A 54 79.34 14.45 16.91
C ASP A 54 78.15 15.37 17.24
N GLY A 55 77.39 15.76 16.21
CA GLY A 55 76.23 16.66 16.35
C GLY A 55 76.53 18.15 16.11
N PHE A 56 77.80 18.53 15.90
CA PHE A 56 78.10 19.89 15.42
C PHE A 56 77.52 20.12 14.03
N ALA A 57 76.95 21.32 13.82
CA ALA A 57 76.41 21.70 12.52
C ALA A 57 77.52 21.78 11.47
N CYS A 58 77.24 21.23 10.29
CA CYS A 58 78.07 21.30 9.11
C CYS A 58 77.17 21.40 7.87
N ASP A 59 77.78 21.44 6.69
CA ASP A 59 77.10 21.37 5.40
C ASP A 59 77.80 20.26 4.58
N ASP A 60 77.06 19.21 4.22
CA ASP A 60 77.62 18.10 3.44
C ASP A 60 77.73 18.41 1.94
N GLY A 61 77.26 19.60 1.55
CA GLY A 61 77.29 20.14 0.20
C GLY A 61 76.18 19.60 -0.71
N LEU A 62 75.24 18.82 -0.17
CA LEU A 62 74.07 18.31 -0.88
C LEU A 62 72.86 19.21 -0.63
N PHE A 63 72.00 19.36 -1.63
CA PHE A 63 70.87 20.27 -1.56
C PHE A 63 69.65 19.66 -0.86
N CYS A 64 69.44 18.34 -0.96
CA CYS A 64 68.30 17.66 -0.39
C CYS A 64 68.49 17.23 1.06
N SER A 65 69.65 17.52 1.65
CA SER A 65 69.91 17.41 3.07
C SER A 65 69.90 18.79 3.71
N VAL A 66 69.28 18.89 4.88
CA VAL A 66 69.29 20.09 5.73
C VAL A 66 69.55 19.71 7.17
N ASN A 67 70.12 20.65 7.93
CA ASN A 67 70.54 20.44 9.31
C ASN A 67 71.57 19.32 9.45
N ASP A 68 72.57 19.32 8.58
CA ASP A 68 73.61 18.31 8.57
C ASP A 68 74.47 18.40 9.83
N THR A 69 74.91 17.23 10.27
CA THR A 69 75.67 17.12 11.52
C THR A 69 76.93 16.31 11.31
N CYS A 70 77.95 16.65 12.08
CA CYS A 70 79.19 15.89 12.09
C CYS A 70 78.97 14.54 12.76
N GLN A 71 79.47 13.48 12.15
CA GLN A 71 79.53 12.15 12.74
C GLN A 71 80.89 11.51 12.41
N ASN A 72 81.70 11.25 13.44
CA ASN A 72 83.07 10.74 13.34
C ASN A 72 83.96 11.54 12.36
N GLY A 73 83.93 12.87 12.46
CA GLY A 73 84.77 13.75 11.63
C GLY A 73 84.30 13.98 10.20
N VAL A 74 83.17 13.40 9.79
CA VAL A 74 82.56 13.56 8.46
C VAL A 74 81.21 14.25 8.61
N CYS A 75 80.89 15.16 7.70
CA CYS A 75 79.56 15.76 7.66
C CYS A 75 78.57 14.77 7.05
N THR A 76 77.49 14.48 7.75
CA THR A 76 76.41 13.59 7.27
C THR A 76 75.12 14.36 7.14
N GLY A 77 74.49 14.21 5.98
CA GLY A 77 73.21 14.81 5.64
C GLY A 77 72.13 14.56 6.68
N GLY A 78 71.42 15.63 7.04
CA GLY A 78 70.34 15.62 8.03
C GLY A 78 68.99 15.20 7.44
N GLY A 79 67.94 15.93 7.81
CA GLY A 79 66.59 15.70 7.30
C GLY A 79 66.46 16.07 5.82
N LEU A 80 65.44 15.53 5.14
CA LEU A 80 65.13 15.91 3.75
C LEU A 80 64.80 17.41 3.66
N ASN A 81 65.39 18.11 2.70
CA ASN A 81 65.00 19.48 2.36
C ASN A 81 63.59 19.46 1.75
N ASP A 82 62.62 20.05 2.44
CA ASP A 82 61.23 20.13 2.02
C ASP A 82 60.93 21.34 1.11
N CYS A 83 61.93 22.17 0.84
CA CYS A 83 61.80 23.44 0.11
C CYS A 83 60.70 24.38 0.66
N GLY A 84 60.27 24.21 1.91
CA GLY A 84 59.14 24.93 2.50
C GLY A 84 57.78 24.61 1.86
N MET A 85 57.65 23.44 1.22
CA MET A 85 56.38 22.97 0.65
C MET A 85 55.48 22.39 1.75
N ASP A 86 54.16 22.60 1.62
CA ASP A 86 53.12 22.01 2.47
C ASP A 86 52.30 21.02 1.62
N PRO A 87 52.61 19.71 1.65
CA PRO A 87 51.97 18.73 0.79
C PRO A 87 50.56 18.41 1.30
N GLY A 88 49.64 18.11 0.37
CA GLY A 88 48.30 17.64 0.72
C GLY A 88 48.33 16.30 1.47
N PRO A 89 47.21 15.88 2.07
CA PRO A 89 47.14 14.66 2.90
C PRO A 89 47.45 13.36 2.15
N CYS A 90 47.57 13.40 0.83
CA CYS A 90 47.95 12.28 -0.04
C CYS A 90 49.15 12.58 -0.95
N ASP A 91 49.99 13.54 -0.57
CA ASP A 91 51.20 13.90 -1.28
C ASP A 91 52.44 13.74 -0.38
N GLU A 92 53.57 13.40 -0.98
CA GLU A 92 54.89 13.44 -0.36
C GLU A 92 55.82 14.41 -1.11
N ILE A 93 56.80 14.96 -0.41
CA ILE A 93 57.82 15.81 -1.02
C ILE A 93 58.97 14.93 -1.49
N THR A 94 59.30 15.07 -2.76
CA THR A 94 60.48 14.46 -3.39
C THR A 94 61.49 15.55 -3.67
N CYS A 95 62.75 15.33 -3.32
CA CYS A 95 63.84 16.26 -3.62
C CYS A 95 64.85 15.62 -4.56
N ASP A 96 65.27 16.36 -5.58
CA ASP A 96 66.24 15.93 -6.59
C ASP A 96 67.54 16.72 -6.49
N GLU A 97 68.60 16.03 -6.05
CA GLU A 97 69.96 16.57 -5.90
C GLU A 97 70.56 17.09 -7.20
N SER A 98 70.20 16.49 -8.33
CA SER A 98 70.80 16.85 -9.62
C SER A 98 70.29 18.18 -10.16
N SER A 99 69.05 18.53 -9.82
CA SER A 99 68.39 19.77 -10.24
C SER A 99 68.33 20.82 -9.14
N GLY A 100 68.54 20.44 -7.87
CA GLY A 100 68.39 21.33 -6.73
C GLY A 100 66.95 21.80 -6.56
N THR A 101 65.97 20.92 -6.79
CA THR A 101 64.54 21.25 -6.72
C THR A 101 63.73 20.21 -5.95
N CYS A 102 62.64 20.65 -5.32
CA CYS A 102 61.64 19.78 -4.72
C CYS A 102 60.35 19.76 -5.56
N SER A 103 59.66 18.62 -5.57
CA SER A 103 58.36 18.43 -6.20
C SER A 103 57.45 17.55 -5.34
N THR A 104 56.14 17.69 -5.48
CA THR A 104 55.18 16.79 -4.85
C THR A 104 54.94 15.55 -5.71
N ALA A 105 54.82 14.40 -5.06
CA ALA A 105 54.42 13.14 -5.68
C ALA A 105 53.28 12.51 -4.87
N PRO A 106 52.31 11.84 -5.51
CA PRO A 106 51.20 11.22 -4.79
C PRO A 106 51.69 10.04 -3.94
N LEU A 107 51.22 9.96 -2.70
CA LEU A 107 51.41 8.81 -1.82
C LEU A 107 50.79 7.55 -2.43
N GLN A 108 51.33 6.38 -2.05
CA GLN A 108 50.85 5.10 -2.56
C GLN A 108 49.36 4.90 -2.24
N ASN A 109 48.60 4.38 -3.21
CA ASN A 109 47.19 4.05 -3.00
C ASN A 109 47.03 3.10 -1.79
N GLY A 110 46.09 3.43 -0.91
CA GLY A 110 45.86 2.72 0.36
C GLY A 110 46.61 3.30 1.57
N THR A 111 47.44 4.32 1.39
CA THR A 111 48.07 5.04 2.52
C THR A 111 47.00 5.76 3.33
N SER A 112 47.05 5.67 4.66
CA SER A 112 46.11 6.35 5.55
C SER A 112 46.27 7.87 5.46
N CYS A 113 45.15 8.57 5.35
CA CYS A 113 45.12 10.02 5.26
C CYS A 113 43.89 10.55 6.03
N THR A 114 43.85 11.86 6.27
CA THR A 114 42.69 12.51 6.89
C THR A 114 41.89 13.22 5.80
N PRO A 115 40.64 12.81 5.50
CA PRO A 115 39.81 13.49 4.51
C PRO A 115 39.53 14.94 4.91
N GLU A 116 39.39 15.82 3.92
CA GLU A 116 39.00 17.21 4.17
C GLU A 116 37.54 17.33 4.65
N ASN A 117 36.68 16.42 4.19
CA ASN A 117 35.33 16.25 4.69
C ASN A 117 35.38 15.51 6.02
N LEU A 118 35.07 16.19 7.14
CA LEU A 118 35.11 15.57 8.47
C LEU A 118 34.00 14.53 8.69
N CYS A 119 33.05 14.41 7.76
CA CYS A 119 32.10 13.30 7.72
C CYS A 119 32.68 12.05 7.09
N GLU A 120 33.86 12.09 6.46
CA GLU A 120 34.51 10.90 5.93
C GLU A 120 35.48 10.33 6.97
N VAL A 121 35.20 9.11 7.43
CA VAL A 121 36.02 8.38 8.39
C VAL A 121 36.88 7.32 7.69
N GLY A 122 38.07 7.07 8.24
CA GLY A 122 38.97 6.03 7.73
C GLY A 122 39.56 6.33 6.35
N GLY A 123 39.96 7.59 6.10
CA GLY A 123 40.49 8.05 4.81
C GLY A 123 41.68 7.24 4.30
N THR A 124 41.64 6.92 3.00
CA THR A 124 42.77 6.32 2.29
C THR A 124 43.04 7.06 0.99
N CYS A 125 44.32 7.15 0.63
CA CYS A 125 44.74 7.78 -0.60
C CYS A 125 44.34 6.93 -1.80
N THR A 126 43.65 7.55 -2.75
CA THR A 126 43.35 6.97 -4.06
C THR A 126 43.65 8.02 -5.13
N ASN A 127 44.67 7.77 -5.94
CA ASN A 127 45.13 8.66 -7.02
C ASN A 127 45.43 10.10 -6.54
N GLY A 128 46.07 10.23 -5.37
CA GLY A 128 46.44 11.54 -4.80
C GLY A 128 45.30 12.27 -4.06
N ILE A 129 44.10 11.67 -3.96
CA ILE A 129 42.97 12.22 -3.19
C ILE A 129 42.72 11.37 -1.96
N CYS A 130 42.53 12.02 -0.81
CA CYS A 130 42.12 11.35 0.41
C CYS A 130 40.61 11.16 0.41
N THR A 131 40.13 9.91 0.38
CA THR A 131 38.69 9.59 0.41
C THR A 131 38.40 8.64 1.56
N GLY A 132 37.33 8.88 2.31
CA GLY A 132 36.86 8.00 3.39
C GLY A 132 35.42 7.51 3.20
N VAL A 133 34.93 6.77 4.19
CA VAL A 133 33.53 6.33 4.24
C VAL A 133 32.70 7.38 4.96
N LEU A 134 31.54 7.76 4.44
CA LEU A 134 30.66 8.71 5.11
C LEU A 134 30.20 8.18 6.48
N ASN A 135 30.26 9.06 7.48
CA ASN A 135 29.84 8.84 8.86
C ASN A 135 28.33 8.65 8.87
N ASP A 136 27.88 7.48 9.32
CA ASP A 136 26.48 7.12 9.39
C ASP A 136 25.83 7.75 10.63
N CYS A 137 24.93 8.71 10.39
CA CYS A 137 24.20 9.42 11.44
C CYS A 137 22.85 8.79 11.78
N PHE A 138 22.52 7.61 11.23
CA PHE A 138 21.20 6.98 11.41
C PHE A 138 20.77 6.81 12.88
N PHE A 139 21.71 6.59 13.80
CA PHE A 139 21.42 6.41 15.23
C PHE A 139 21.61 7.67 16.08
N ALA A 140 21.89 8.83 15.48
CA ALA A 140 22.04 10.06 16.23
C ALA A 140 20.66 10.63 16.64
N PRO A 141 20.55 11.21 17.86
CA PRO A 141 19.29 11.77 18.34
C PRO A 141 18.84 12.95 17.47
N VAL A 142 17.54 12.97 17.17
CA VAL A 142 16.86 14.03 16.41
C VAL A 142 15.82 14.74 17.28
N ASP A 143 15.43 15.96 16.91
CA ASP A 143 14.56 16.79 17.76
C ASP A 143 13.11 16.27 17.85
N ASN A 144 12.61 15.65 16.78
CA ASN A 144 11.31 14.99 16.71
C ASN A 144 11.25 14.07 15.48
N ASP A 145 10.14 13.35 15.31
CA ASP A 145 9.92 12.41 14.20
C ASP A 145 9.93 13.05 12.80
N CYS A 146 9.91 14.38 12.70
CA CYS A 146 10.01 15.14 11.44
C CYS A 146 11.43 15.61 11.13
N HIS A 147 12.42 15.09 11.85
CA HIS A 147 13.84 15.41 11.68
C HIS A 147 14.65 14.16 11.36
N ILE A 148 15.75 14.36 10.62
CA ILE A 148 16.80 13.37 10.39
C ILE A 148 18.12 13.91 10.94
N ALA A 149 19.04 13.01 11.29
CA ALA A 149 20.39 13.41 11.67
C ALA A 149 21.29 13.39 10.44
N VAL A 150 21.90 14.53 10.13
CA VAL A 150 22.81 14.71 8.99
C VAL A 150 24.20 15.04 9.50
N CYS A 151 25.23 14.40 8.95
CA CYS A 151 26.60 14.73 9.31
C CYS A 151 27.01 16.10 8.73
N ASN A 152 27.54 16.97 9.57
CA ASN A 152 28.07 18.27 9.17
C ASN A 152 29.53 18.15 8.69
N PRO A 153 29.84 18.41 7.39
CA PRO A 153 31.16 18.18 6.81
C PRO A 153 32.27 19.05 7.39
N MET A 154 31.93 20.13 8.10
CA MET A 154 32.88 21.08 8.68
C MET A 154 33.34 20.71 10.09
N ASN A 155 32.61 19.84 10.79
CA ASN A 155 32.93 19.43 12.18
C ASN A 155 32.81 17.92 12.44
N GLY A 156 32.27 17.15 11.49
CA GLY A 156 32.08 15.70 11.58
C GLY A 156 30.96 15.25 12.54
N LEU A 157 30.18 16.18 13.08
CA LEU A 157 29.11 15.91 14.05
C LEU A 157 27.78 15.62 13.33
N CYS A 158 27.02 14.67 13.87
CA CYS A 158 25.64 14.42 13.45
C CYS A 158 24.72 15.47 14.08
N GLU A 159 24.09 16.28 13.24
CA GLU A 159 23.22 17.39 13.65
C GLU A 159 21.80 17.13 13.16
N SER A 160 20.80 17.38 14.02
CA SER A 160 19.37 17.28 13.69
C SER A 160 19.00 18.32 12.64
N GLN A 161 18.30 17.91 11.58
CA GLN A 161 17.82 18.78 10.51
C GLN A 161 16.37 18.40 10.13
N PRO A 162 15.52 19.38 9.78
CA PRO A 162 14.18 19.12 9.24
C PRO A 162 14.22 18.23 8.00
N ASP A 163 13.36 17.21 7.96
CA ASP A 163 13.16 16.37 6.77
C ASP A 163 11.82 16.66 6.11
N LEU A 164 11.86 17.44 5.03
CA LEU A 164 10.67 17.78 4.25
C LEU A 164 10.09 16.59 3.49
N SER A 165 10.81 15.48 3.35
CA SER A 165 10.27 14.26 2.74
C SER A 165 9.27 13.54 3.65
N LEU A 166 9.26 13.89 4.94
CA LEU A 166 8.31 13.37 5.92
C LEU A 166 7.02 14.19 6.00
N ASP A 167 6.91 15.32 5.29
CA ASP A 167 5.72 16.17 5.32
C ASP A 167 4.46 15.36 4.92
N GLY A 168 3.43 15.41 5.77
CA GLY A 168 2.19 14.63 5.62
C GLY A 168 2.22 13.23 6.23
N LEU A 169 3.36 12.77 6.76
CA LEU A 169 3.44 11.52 7.53
C LEU A 169 3.10 11.76 9.00
N ASP A 170 2.59 10.71 9.65
CA ASP A 170 2.27 10.71 11.06
C ASP A 170 3.52 10.95 11.92
N CYS A 171 3.35 11.73 12.98
CA CYS A 171 4.44 12.09 13.89
C CYS A 171 3.96 12.12 15.34
N PHE A 172 4.87 11.91 16.30
CA PHE A 172 4.54 11.83 17.70
C PHE A 172 5.39 12.79 18.55
N THR A 173 4.73 13.68 19.32
CA THR A 173 5.42 14.66 20.20
C THR A 173 5.38 14.29 21.68
N GLY A 174 5.08 13.04 22.05
CA GLY A 174 4.97 12.64 23.46
C GLY A 174 3.63 12.97 24.14
N ASP A 175 2.68 13.58 23.43
CA ASP A 175 1.33 13.85 23.94
C ASP A 175 0.38 12.74 23.48
N LEU A 176 0.11 11.81 24.40
CA LEU A 176 -0.69 10.61 24.14
C LEU A 176 -2.19 10.89 23.99
N CYS A 177 -2.64 12.13 24.26
CA CYS A 177 -4.04 12.54 24.21
C CYS A 177 -4.38 13.39 22.99
N ASN A 178 -3.43 13.65 22.09
CA ASN A 178 -3.68 14.22 20.78
C ASN A 178 -3.21 13.25 19.69
N VAL A 179 -4.17 12.70 18.95
CA VAL A 179 -3.96 11.73 17.86
C VAL A 179 -3.95 12.46 16.51
N ASP A 180 -3.51 11.81 15.44
CA ASP A 180 -3.51 12.34 14.06
C ASP A 180 -2.66 13.59 13.85
N LYS A 181 -1.46 13.62 14.44
CA LYS A 181 -0.47 14.67 14.16
C LYS A 181 0.34 14.29 12.92
N VAL A 182 0.66 15.30 12.11
CA VAL A 182 1.44 15.12 10.89
C VAL A 182 2.64 16.06 10.84
N CYS A 183 3.69 15.63 10.17
CA CYS A 183 4.83 16.48 9.89
C CYS A 183 4.45 17.59 8.89
N ALA A 184 4.85 18.82 9.19
CA ALA A 184 4.88 19.92 8.25
C ALA A 184 6.07 20.83 8.54
N ALA A 185 6.92 21.02 7.53
CA ALA A 185 8.10 21.89 7.61
C ALA A 185 9.02 21.56 8.81
N GLY A 186 9.22 20.27 9.08
CA GLY A 186 10.04 19.80 10.21
C GLY A 186 9.36 19.94 11.58
N GLN A 187 8.11 20.36 11.65
CA GLN A 187 7.35 20.41 12.90
C GLN A 187 6.27 19.34 12.89
N CYS A 188 6.11 18.65 14.00
CA CYS A 188 4.97 17.79 14.21
C CYS A 188 3.78 18.67 14.65
N ILE A 189 2.83 18.89 13.74
CA ILE A 189 1.72 19.82 13.91
C ILE A 189 0.36 19.13 13.80
N GLY A 190 -0.69 19.83 14.22
CA GLY A 190 -2.06 19.32 14.19
C GLY A 190 -2.41 18.47 15.39
N GLY A 191 -3.35 17.54 15.16
CA GLY A 191 -3.86 16.59 16.12
C GLY A 191 -5.26 16.91 16.65
N ASN A 192 -6.06 15.86 16.82
CA ASN A 192 -7.38 15.91 17.44
C ASN A 192 -7.28 15.39 18.88
N PRO A 193 -8.05 15.96 19.84
CA PRO A 193 -8.21 15.34 21.15
C PRO A 193 -8.64 13.88 20.97
N LYS A 194 -7.95 12.97 21.65
CA LYS A 194 -8.27 11.54 21.62
C LYS A 194 -9.73 11.35 22.03
N ASP A 195 -10.52 10.75 21.15
CA ASP A 195 -11.94 10.53 21.39
C ASP A 195 -12.12 9.46 22.47
N CYS A 196 -12.67 9.88 23.60
CA CYS A 196 -13.01 9.02 24.73
C CYS A 196 -14.51 8.92 24.94
N SER A 197 -15.33 9.40 24.00
CA SER A 197 -16.80 9.44 24.12
C SER A 197 -17.43 8.07 24.32
N GLN A 198 -16.75 6.98 23.94
CA GLN A 198 -17.13 5.59 24.26
C GLN A 198 -17.32 5.30 25.77
N LEU A 199 -16.72 6.12 26.65
CA LEU A 199 -16.90 6.01 28.11
C LEU A 199 -17.95 6.99 28.65
N ASN A 200 -18.67 7.68 27.77
CA ASN A 200 -19.79 8.54 28.15
C ASN A 200 -20.99 7.66 28.48
N ILE A 201 -21.24 7.44 29.76
CA ILE A 201 -22.38 6.63 30.22
C ILE A 201 -22.99 7.26 31.46
N GLY A 202 -24.31 7.50 31.44
CA GLY A 202 -25.01 8.16 32.52
C GLY A 202 -24.34 9.48 32.91
N CYS A 203 -23.87 9.56 34.16
CA CYS A 203 -23.15 10.71 34.70
C CYS A 203 -21.63 10.53 34.69
N GLN A 204 -21.09 9.85 33.68
CA GLN A 204 -19.66 9.74 33.42
C GLN A 204 -19.35 10.27 32.03
N VAL A 205 -18.22 10.97 31.90
CA VAL A 205 -17.65 11.43 30.64
C VAL A 205 -16.28 10.80 30.48
N GLY A 206 -15.99 10.28 29.29
CA GLY A 206 -14.67 9.78 28.97
C GLY A 206 -13.68 10.92 28.76
N VAL A 207 -12.55 10.85 29.46
CA VAL A 207 -11.43 11.79 29.30
C VAL A 207 -10.15 11.01 29.07
N CYS A 208 -9.24 11.55 28.26
CA CYS A 208 -7.94 10.93 28.08
C CYS A 208 -7.02 11.25 29.27
N ASP A 209 -6.41 10.21 29.86
CA ASP A 209 -5.38 10.36 30.90
C ASP A 209 -4.07 10.88 30.27
N PRO A 210 -3.59 12.09 30.63
CA PRO A 210 -2.38 12.67 30.05
C PRO A 210 -1.10 11.89 30.34
N MET A 211 -1.06 11.04 31.36
CA MET A 211 0.15 10.24 31.70
C MET A 211 0.17 8.88 30.98
N GLY A 212 -0.99 8.24 30.81
CA GLY A 212 -1.09 6.91 30.25
C GLY A 212 -1.61 6.86 28.81
N GLY A 213 -2.20 7.95 28.29
CA GLY A 213 -2.85 7.97 26.98
C GLY A 213 -4.15 7.18 26.90
N ASN A 214 -4.61 6.58 28.00
CA ASN A 214 -5.79 5.74 28.03
C ASN A 214 -7.03 6.58 28.32
N CYS A 215 -8.17 6.22 27.72
CA CYS A 215 -9.44 6.82 28.09
C CYS A 215 -9.87 6.31 29.47
N VAL A 216 -10.28 7.21 30.34
CA VAL A 216 -10.80 6.92 31.68
C VAL A 216 -12.14 7.62 31.89
N GLY A 217 -13.07 6.97 32.58
CA GLY A 217 -14.35 7.57 32.95
C GLY A 217 -14.18 8.55 34.10
N GLN A 218 -14.70 9.76 33.95
CA GLN A 218 -14.74 10.78 35.01
C GLN A 218 -16.19 11.13 35.35
N ASN A 219 -16.51 11.14 36.64
CA ASN A 219 -17.86 11.51 37.09
C ASN A 219 -18.18 12.98 36.76
N VAL A 220 -19.35 13.21 36.18
CA VAL A 220 -19.93 14.52 35.91
C VAL A 220 -20.53 15.07 37.20
N PRO A 221 -20.19 16.32 37.61
CA PRO A 221 -20.80 16.94 38.79
C PRO A 221 -22.31 17.17 38.64
N ALA A 222 -23.02 17.25 39.77
CA ALA A 222 -24.45 17.57 39.78
C ALA A 222 -24.76 18.87 39.02
N GLY A 223 -25.75 18.81 38.13
CA GLY A 223 -26.13 19.87 37.20
C GLY A 223 -25.41 19.84 35.85
N GLY A 224 -24.41 18.95 35.66
CA GLY A 224 -23.81 18.69 34.36
C GLY A 224 -24.68 17.78 33.49
N SER A 225 -24.41 17.76 32.18
CA SER A 225 -25.11 16.91 31.22
C SER A 225 -24.81 15.43 31.45
N CYS A 226 -25.82 14.58 31.34
CA CYS A 226 -25.65 13.13 31.28
C CYS A 226 -25.95 12.59 29.89
N PHE A 227 -25.60 11.32 29.67
CA PHE A 227 -25.63 10.66 28.37
C PHE A 227 -26.59 9.45 28.30
N ASP A 228 -27.17 9.04 29.42
CA ASP A 228 -28.08 7.88 29.49
C ASP A 228 -29.53 8.32 29.26
N GLY A 229 -30.20 7.73 28.27
CA GLY A 229 -31.59 8.05 27.89
C GLY A 229 -31.79 9.46 27.30
N VAL A 230 -30.71 10.10 26.86
CA VAL A 230 -30.75 11.39 26.15
C VAL A 230 -30.93 11.12 24.66
N ASP A 231 -31.93 11.74 24.07
CA ASP A 231 -32.28 11.63 22.65
C ASP A 231 -32.62 13.04 22.11
N ASP A 232 -33.03 13.14 20.85
CA ASP A 232 -33.43 14.41 20.24
C ASP A 232 -34.56 15.13 21.01
N CYS A 233 -35.36 14.37 21.74
CA CYS A 233 -36.51 14.84 22.50
C CYS A 233 -36.31 14.93 24.01
N ASN A 234 -35.18 14.47 24.54
CA ASN A 234 -34.89 14.42 25.96
C ASN A 234 -33.46 14.89 26.22
N THR A 235 -33.31 15.92 27.04
CA THR A 235 -31.99 16.30 27.60
C THR A 235 -31.82 15.71 28.98
N GLY A 236 -30.58 15.35 29.35
CA GLY A 236 -30.27 14.77 30.65
C GLY A 236 -29.43 15.71 31.52
N THR A 237 -29.73 15.76 32.82
CA THR A 237 -28.86 16.39 33.84
C THR A 237 -28.55 15.45 35.00
N CYS A 238 -27.32 15.48 35.50
CA CYS A 238 -26.89 14.70 36.65
C CYS A 238 -27.43 15.28 37.96
N ASP A 239 -28.07 14.44 38.78
CA ASP A 239 -28.46 14.82 40.13
C ASP A 239 -27.29 14.71 41.13
N MET A 240 -27.55 15.04 42.40
CA MET A 240 -26.53 14.95 43.47
C MET A 240 -26.11 13.51 43.81
N ASN A 241 -26.85 12.50 43.35
CA ASN A 241 -26.54 11.09 43.54
C ASN A 241 -25.83 10.47 42.32
N GLY A 242 -25.53 11.27 41.28
CA GLY A 242 -24.94 10.79 40.04
C GLY A 242 -25.91 10.03 39.15
N THR A 243 -27.23 10.25 39.32
CA THR A 243 -28.28 9.68 38.47
C THR A 243 -28.63 10.65 37.35
N CYS A 244 -28.81 10.15 36.14
CA CYS A 244 -29.27 10.96 35.01
C CYS A 244 -30.77 11.25 35.14
N VAL A 245 -31.13 12.53 35.12
CA VAL A 245 -32.52 13.00 35.16
C VAL A 245 -32.87 13.60 33.82
N LEU A 246 -33.77 12.93 33.10
CA LEU A 246 -34.27 13.35 31.79
C LEU A 246 -35.30 14.47 31.91
N SER A 247 -35.22 15.41 30.97
CA SER A 247 -36.14 16.53 30.81
C SER A 247 -36.47 16.66 29.33
N PRO A 248 -37.76 16.57 28.96
CA PRO A 248 -38.19 16.77 27.59
C PRO A 248 -37.72 18.11 27.04
N VAL A 249 -37.27 18.10 25.79
CA VAL A 249 -37.04 19.34 25.01
C VAL A 249 -38.39 20.02 24.74
N VAL A 250 -38.32 21.24 24.18
CA VAL A 250 -39.51 22.01 23.83
C VAL A 250 -40.31 21.27 22.75
N ASP A 251 -41.62 21.13 22.96
CA ASP A 251 -42.52 20.56 21.96
C ASP A 251 -42.39 21.30 20.60
N GLY A 252 -42.33 20.54 19.50
CA GLY A 252 -42.10 21.07 18.16
C GLY A 252 -40.62 21.22 17.76
N THR A 253 -39.68 20.86 18.65
CA THR A 253 -38.27 20.67 18.25
C THR A 253 -38.19 19.56 17.22
N SER A 254 -37.43 19.77 16.14
CA SER A 254 -37.19 18.72 15.14
C SER A 254 -36.42 17.57 15.77
N CYS A 255 -36.86 16.36 15.48
CA CYS A 255 -36.20 15.12 15.84
C CYS A 255 -36.30 14.16 14.66
N ASP A 256 -35.71 12.98 14.80
CA ASP A 256 -35.93 11.85 13.91
C ASP A 256 -36.42 10.67 14.76
N ASP A 257 -37.57 10.08 14.43
CA ASP A 257 -38.07 8.87 15.11
C ASP A 257 -37.52 7.59 14.46
N PHE A 258 -36.61 7.76 13.49
CA PHE A 258 -35.93 6.75 12.68
C PHE A 258 -36.88 5.86 11.88
N SER A 259 -38.16 6.20 11.85
CA SER A 259 -39.12 5.55 10.97
C SER A 259 -38.97 6.13 9.57
N THR A 260 -38.78 5.25 8.59
CA THR A 260 -38.73 5.67 7.17
C THR A 260 -40.10 6.05 6.61
N CYS A 261 -41.16 5.87 7.40
CA CYS A 261 -42.55 6.10 7.00
C CYS A 261 -43.16 7.34 7.63
N THR A 262 -42.38 8.11 8.36
CA THR A 262 -42.77 9.40 8.95
C THR A 262 -41.98 10.52 8.29
N THR A 263 -42.57 11.71 8.25
CA THR A 263 -41.89 12.92 7.80
C THR A 263 -42.21 14.08 8.71
N GLY A 264 -41.24 14.99 8.85
CA GLY A 264 -41.41 16.22 9.61
C GLY A 264 -41.51 15.98 11.11
N ASP A 265 -40.67 15.11 11.64
CA ASP A 265 -40.80 14.59 12.99
C ASP A 265 -40.46 15.66 14.03
N THR A 266 -41.30 15.69 15.06
CA THR A 266 -41.20 16.68 16.11
C THR A 266 -41.43 16.08 17.49
N CYS A 267 -40.68 16.61 18.45
CA CYS A 267 -40.81 16.22 19.84
C CYS A 267 -42.17 16.65 20.40
N THR A 268 -42.86 15.71 21.05
CA THR A 268 -44.07 15.97 21.82
C THR A 268 -43.96 15.25 23.15
N ALA A 269 -43.90 16.01 24.25
CA ALA A 269 -43.76 15.50 25.61
C ALA A 269 -42.57 14.52 25.80
N GLY A 270 -41.46 14.76 25.11
CA GLY A 270 -40.26 13.93 25.18
C GLY A 270 -40.29 12.69 24.28
N VAL A 271 -41.23 12.62 23.34
CA VAL A 271 -41.31 11.52 22.36
C VAL A 271 -41.20 12.12 20.95
N CYS A 272 -40.32 11.59 20.12
CA CYS A 272 -40.27 11.96 18.71
C CYS A 272 -41.44 11.34 17.97
N ASN A 273 -42.22 12.14 17.24
CA ASN A 273 -43.33 11.65 16.42
C ASN A 273 -43.38 12.42 15.10
N GLY A 274 -43.60 11.70 14.00
CA GLY A 274 -43.83 12.30 12.69
C GLY A 274 -45.23 12.22 12.09
N VAL A 275 -45.38 12.82 10.92
CA VAL A 275 -46.57 12.66 10.07
C VAL A 275 -46.35 11.42 9.20
N ILE A 276 -47.20 10.41 9.37
CA ILE A 276 -47.17 9.18 8.56
C ILE A 276 -47.34 9.53 7.07
N ASP A 277 -46.41 9.07 6.23
CA ASP A 277 -46.55 9.12 4.78
C ASP A 277 -47.71 8.20 4.34
N PRO A 278 -48.77 8.74 3.72
CA PRO A 278 -49.91 7.96 3.28
C PRO A 278 -49.59 6.87 2.23
N ASN A 279 -48.41 6.90 1.61
CA ASN A 279 -47.94 5.88 0.68
C ASN A 279 -47.08 4.80 1.34
N CYS A 280 -46.73 4.96 2.62
CA CYS A 280 -45.91 4.01 3.36
C CYS A 280 -46.81 3.06 4.14
N THR A 281 -46.80 1.77 3.78
CA THR A 281 -47.58 0.75 4.51
C THR A 281 -46.62 -0.11 5.33
N VAL A 282 -46.62 0.10 6.65
CA VAL A 282 -45.81 -0.65 7.62
C VAL A 282 -46.68 -1.62 8.39
N TYR A 283 -46.26 -2.88 8.42
CA TYR A 283 -46.84 -3.95 9.21
C TYR A 283 -46.13 -4.18 10.53
N PHE A 284 -44.84 -3.85 10.59
CA PHE A 284 -44.00 -3.94 11.78
C PHE A 284 -42.78 -3.03 11.64
N GLU A 285 -42.37 -2.38 12.71
CA GLU A 285 -41.13 -1.62 12.78
C GLU A 285 -40.54 -1.72 14.18
N GLU A 286 -39.23 -1.78 14.27
CA GLU A 286 -38.47 -1.80 15.51
C GLU A 286 -37.11 -1.12 15.29
N THR A 287 -36.83 -0.10 16.08
CA THR A 287 -35.59 0.69 16.05
C THR A 287 -34.71 0.44 17.29
N PHE A 288 -35.17 -0.37 18.25
CA PHE A 288 -34.44 -0.75 19.46
C PHE A 288 -34.05 0.39 20.41
N GLU A 289 -34.57 1.61 20.22
CA GLU A 289 -34.37 2.71 21.16
C GLU A 289 -35.11 2.51 22.50
N VAL A 290 -35.98 1.50 22.58
CA VAL A 290 -36.63 1.07 23.83
C VAL A 290 -36.30 -0.40 24.11
N CYS A 291 -35.39 -0.64 25.05
CA CYS A 291 -34.98 -1.99 25.42
C CYS A 291 -35.47 -2.41 26.83
N PRO A 292 -35.92 -3.67 27.02
CA PRO A 292 -36.21 -4.66 25.98
C PRO A 292 -37.47 -4.27 25.18
N PRO A 293 -37.50 -4.56 23.87
CA PRO A 293 -38.59 -4.13 23.02
C PRO A 293 -39.89 -4.90 23.34
N PRO A 294 -41.06 -4.23 23.39
CA PRO A 294 -42.30 -4.86 23.82
C PRO A 294 -42.69 -6.10 23.00
N GLY A 295 -42.89 -7.22 23.69
CA GLY A 295 -43.40 -8.47 23.08
C GLY A 295 -42.39 -9.33 22.36
N TRP A 296 -41.11 -8.92 22.33
CA TRP A 296 -40.03 -9.75 21.81
C TRP A 296 -39.71 -10.92 22.74
N THR A 297 -39.25 -12.02 22.16
CA THR A 297 -38.71 -13.17 22.89
C THR A 297 -37.23 -13.32 22.54
N LEU A 298 -36.37 -13.06 23.53
CA LEU A 298 -34.92 -13.23 23.41
C LEU A 298 -34.51 -14.53 24.11
N GLY A 299 -33.69 -15.34 23.43
CA GLY A 299 -33.19 -16.62 23.90
C GLY A 299 -31.69 -16.73 23.70
N GLY A 300 -31.02 -17.42 24.62
CA GLY A 300 -29.56 -17.44 24.68
C GLY A 300 -29.05 -16.11 25.25
N GLU A 301 -28.09 -15.52 24.54
CA GLU A 301 -27.37 -14.28 24.90
C GLU A 301 -27.82 -13.07 24.07
N TRP A 302 -28.86 -13.20 23.23
CA TRP A 302 -29.42 -12.02 22.56
C TRP A 302 -29.87 -10.96 23.58
N GLU A 303 -29.38 -9.75 23.37
CA GLU A 303 -29.55 -8.58 24.22
C GLU A 303 -30.04 -7.39 23.38
N CYS A 304 -30.65 -6.42 24.04
CA CYS A 304 -31.05 -5.14 23.44
C CYS A 304 -30.46 -4.01 24.28
N GLY A 305 -29.79 -3.07 23.62
CA GLY A 305 -29.20 -1.90 24.26
C GLY A 305 -28.09 -1.30 23.40
N THR A 306 -27.26 -0.46 24.02
CA THR A 306 -26.13 0.18 23.34
C THR A 306 -24.89 -0.71 23.37
N PRO A 307 -24.19 -0.94 22.25
CA PRO A 307 -22.89 -1.62 22.23
C PRO A 307 -21.86 -0.83 23.05
N THR A 308 -21.12 -1.49 23.95
CA THR A 308 -20.23 -0.79 24.90
C THR A 308 -18.75 -1.13 24.79
N LEU A 309 -18.39 -2.36 24.41
CA LEU A 309 -16.99 -2.81 24.45
C LEU A 309 -16.50 -3.46 23.15
N VAL A 310 -17.37 -4.17 22.44
CA VAL A 310 -17.02 -4.90 21.21
C VAL A 310 -18.09 -4.68 20.13
N GLY A 311 -17.75 -5.03 18.89
CA GLY A 311 -18.68 -4.96 17.77
C GLY A 311 -18.67 -3.58 17.09
N PRO A 312 -19.81 -3.07 16.61
CA PRO A 312 -19.89 -1.75 16.00
C PRO A 312 -19.67 -0.66 17.06
N THR A 313 -18.97 0.41 16.68
CA THR A 313 -18.72 1.56 17.57
C THR A 313 -19.98 2.41 17.83
N SER A 314 -21.03 2.22 17.03
CA SER A 314 -22.33 2.87 17.15
C SER A 314 -23.41 2.01 16.51
N ALA A 315 -24.66 2.21 16.94
CA ALA A 315 -25.84 1.72 16.21
C ALA A 315 -25.86 2.22 14.76
N TYR A 316 -26.69 1.63 13.89
CA TYR A 316 -26.85 2.13 12.53
C TYR A 316 -27.53 3.49 12.56
N GLN A 317 -28.58 3.61 13.37
CA GLN A 317 -29.23 4.86 13.74
C GLN A 317 -29.55 4.84 15.24
N GLY A 318 -29.69 6.01 15.87
CA GLY A 318 -29.93 6.09 17.30
C GLY A 318 -28.80 5.50 18.16
N THR A 319 -29.18 4.82 19.25
CA THR A 319 -28.27 4.30 20.28
C THR A 319 -28.51 2.83 20.62
N GLY A 320 -29.69 2.29 20.30
CA GLY A 320 -30.08 0.93 20.63
C GLY A 320 -29.86 -0.03 19.47
N VAL A 321 -29.43 -1.26 19.76
CA VAL A 321 -29.40 -2.35 18.80
C VAL A 321 -29.83 -3.65 19.47
N LEU A 322 -30.22 -4.63 18.65
CA LEU A 322 -30.31 -6.01 19.05
C LEU A 322 -28.96 -6.69 18.79
N GLY A 323 -28.28 -7.20 19.80
CA GLY A 323 -26.95 -7.81 19.67
C GLY A 323 -26.90 -9.22 20.26
N THR A 324 -26.04 -10.09 19.73
CA THR A 324 -25.77 -11.40 20.36
C THR A 324 -25.01 -11.28 21.67
N ASP A 325 -24.26 -10.20 21.85
CA ASP A 325 -23.62 -9.78 23.10
C ASP A 325 -23.21 -8.30 22.93
N LEU A 326 -23.63 -7.41 23.85
CA LEU A 326 -23.39 -5.97 23.74
C LEU A 326 -22.11 -5.49 24.44
N ASP A 327 -21.54 -6.31 25.33
CA ASP A 327 -20.38 -5.95 26.16
C ASP A 327 -19.23 -6.97 26.08
N SER A 328 -19.41 -8.08 25.37
CA SER A 328 -18.43 -9.14 25.19
C SER A 328 -18.65 -9.90 23.86
N THR A 329 -17.83 -10.92 23.60
CA THR A 329 -17.98 -11.82 22.45
C THR A 329 -18.97 -12.95 22.73
N TYR A 330 -19.70 -13.40 21.71
CA TYR A 330 -20.68 -14.49 21.82
C TYR A 330 -20.11 -15.80 22.40
N GLU A 331 -20.97 -16.64 22.97
CA GLU A 331 -20.63 -17.93 23.56
C GLU A 331 -20.56 -19.08 22.53
N ASN A 332 -19.78 -20.11 22.87
CA ASN A 332 -19.60 -21.27 22.01
C ASN A 332 -20.75 -22.30 22.14
N SER A 333 -20.82 -23.22 21.18
CA SER A 333 -21.71 -24.39 21.15
C SER A 333 -23.21 -24.09 21.19
N SER A 334 -23.64 -22.93 20.69
CA SER A 334 -25.04 -22.54 20.56
C SER A 334 -25.69 -23.12 19.31
N SER A 335 -27.01 -23.33 19.38
CA SER A 335 -27.81 -23.83 18.24
C SER A 335 -28.84 -22.81 17.81
N TYR A 336 -29.31 -22.94 16.55
CA TYR A 336 -30.36 -22.11 15.97
C TYR A 336 -31.72 -22.14 16.70
N ASP A 337 -31.91 -23.05 17.65
CA ASP A 337 -33.13 -23.14 18.46
C ASP A 337 -32.99 -22.53 19.86
N ILE A 338 -31.76 -22.15 20.25
CA ILE A 338 -31.46 -21.58 21.56
C ILE A 338 -31.08 -20.11 21.44
N LEU A 339 -30.14 -19.79 20.53
CA LEU A 339 -29.64 -18.44 20.34
C LEU A 339 -30.52 -17.70 19.34
N ILE A 340 -31.63 -17.15 19.85
CA ILE A 340 -32.74 -16.62 19.05
C ILE A 340 -33.20 -15.24 19.53
N ALA A 341 -33.66 -14.42 18.58
CA ALA A 341 -34.45 -13.25 18.85
C ALA A 341 -35.71 -13.28 17.96
N GLU A 342 -36.88 -13.28 18.57
CA GLU A 342 -38.17 -13.40 17.88
C GLU A 342 -39.01 -12.14 18.03
N THR A 343 -39.58 -11.71 16.91
CA THR A 343 -40.54 -10.60 16.90
C THR A 343 -41.85 -11.01 17.57
N PRO A 344 -42.66 -10.03 18.03
CA PRO A 344 -44.09 -10.25 18.22
C PRO A 344 -44.78 -10.76 16.93
N PRO A 345 -46.01 -11.29 17.00
CA PRO A 345 -46.77 -11.67 15.81
C PRO A 345 -47.07 -10.47 14.89
N ILE A 346 -46.67 -10.56 13.62
CA ILE A 346 -46.85 -9.55 12.57
C ILE A 346 -48.00 -9.96 11.65
N GLY A 347 -48.97 -9.08 11.44
CA GLY A 347 -50.13 -9.35 10.59
C GLY A 347 -49.95 -8.85 9.16
N LEU A 348 -49.93 -9.75 8.17
CA LEU A 348 -49.81 -9.42 6.74
C LEU A 348 -51.16 -9.51 6.00
N GLY A 349 -52.27 -9.29 6.72
CA GLY A 349 -53.63 -9.50 6.22
C GLY A 349 -54.02 -8.63 5.02
N THR A 350 -53.41 -7.45 4.90
CA THR A 350 -53.65 -6.48 3.80
C THR A 350 -52.42 -6.29 2.91
N ALA A 351 -51.36 -7.06 3.13
CA ALA A 351 -50.10 -6.94 2.40
C ALA A 351 -50.26 -7.29 0.92
N VAL A 352 -49.61 -6.51 0.07
CA VAL A 352 -49.61 -6.70 -1.39
C VAL A 352 -48.26 -7.26 -1.85
N GLY A 353 -47.17 -6.76 -1.27
CA GLY A 353 -45.81 -7.18 -1.58
C GLY A 353 -44.88 -7.02 -0.39
N PRO A 354 -45.13 -7.70 0.74
CA PRO A 354 -44.41 -7.42 1.98
C PRO A 354 -42.92 -7.80 1.86
N VAL A 355 -42.05 -6.91 2.31
CA VAL A 355 -40.59 -7.06 2.37
C VAL A 355 -40.14 -6.82 3.81
N LEU A 356 -39.28 -7.71 4.31
CA LEU A 356 -38.48 -7.46 5.49
C LEU A 356 -37.25 -6.66 5.07
N SER A 357 -36.95 -5.56 5.77
CA SER A 357 -35.70 -4.81 5.68
C SER A 357 -35.11 -4.65 7.09
N TYR A 358 -33.80 -4.75 7.22
CA TYR A 358 -33.08 -4.43 8.45
C TYR A 358 -31.60 -4.17 8.15
N TYR A 359 -30.88 -3.54 9.07
CA TYR A 359 -29.43 -3.40 8.99
C TYR A 359 -28.75 -4.41 9.89
N HIS A 360 -27.64 -5.00 9.44
CA HIS A 360 -26.82 -5.87 10.26
C HIS A 360 -25.36 -5.43 10.31
N TYR A 361 -24.69 -5.75 11.41
CA TYR A 361 -23.24 -5.73 11.53
C TYR A 361 -22.80 -7.12 11.98
N VAL A 362 -21.90 -7.74 11.21
CA VAL A 362 -21.54 -9.16 11.40
C VAL A 362 -20.04 -9.31 11.58
N THR A 363 -19.64 -9.85 12.73
CA THR A 363 -18.28 -10.28 13.02
C THR A 363 -18.32 -11.63 13.72
N THR A 364 -18.15 -12.70 12.94
CA THR A 364 -18.17 -14.11 13.37
C THR A 364 -16.99 -14.86 12.77
N GLU A 365 -16.72 -16.10 13.21
CA GLU A 365 -15.63 -16.92 12.66
C GLU A 365 -15.74 -17.17 11.15
N GLY A 366 -16.97 -17.32 10.66
CA GLY A 366 -17.29 -17.49 9.26
C GLY A 366 -17.01 -18.90 8.71
N SER A 367 -16.76 -19.00 7.41
CA SER A 367 -16.65 -20.26 6.67
C SER A 367 -17.87 -21.18 6.83
N SER A 368 -17.81 -22.21 7.66
CA SER A 368 -18.93 -23.12 7.94
C SER A 368 -19.13 -23.38 9.43
N PHE A 369 -18.52 -22.53 10.28
CA PHE A 369 -18.48 -22.72 11.72
C PHE A 369 -19.60 -21.93 12.39
N ASP A 370 -19.51 -20.60 12.32
CA ASP A 370 -20.44 -19.69 12.98
C ASP A 370 -21.20 -18.83 11.98
N GLY A 371 -22.49 -18.65 12.24
CA GLY A 371 -23.30 -17.77 11.41
C GLY A 371 -24.75 -17.71 11.83
N TYR A 372 -25.44 -16.68 11.34
CA TYR A 372 -26.83 -16.42 11.64
C TYR A 372 -27.72 -16.38 10.41
N ASN A 373 -28.99 -16.67 10.57
CA ASN A 373 -29.99 -16.56 9.52
C ASN A 373 -31.32 -16.03 10.06
N VAL A 374 -32.19 -15.65 9.12
CA VAL A 374 -33.55 -15.22 9.41
C VAL A 374 -34.53 -16.31 9.05
N LYS A 375 -35.47 -16.57 9.94
CA LYS A 375 -36.51 -17.57 9.79
C LYS A 375 -37.89 -16.95 9.98
N VAL A 376 -38.90 -17.64 9.49
CA VAL A 376 -40.29 -17.24 9.60
C VAL A 376 -41.15 -18.40 10.08
N SER A 377 -42.09 -18.11 10.98
CA SER A 377 -43.13 -19.01 11.46
C SER A 377 -44.50 -18.50 11.05
N THR A 378 -45.42 -19.41 10.72
CA THR A 378 -46.84 -19.14 10.40
C THR A 378 -47.80 -19.86 11.35
N ASP A 379 -47.26 -20.56 12.35
CA ASP A 379 -47.99 -21.41 13.29
C ASP A 379 -47.85 -20.93 14.74
N GLY A 380 -47.55 -19.64 14.93
CA GLY A 380 -47.41 -19.01 16.25
C GLY A 380 -46.10 -19.39 16.97
N GLY A 381 -45.03 -19.63 16.21
CA GLY A 381 -43.70 -19.89 16.75
C GLY A 381 -43.42 -21.37 17.05
N ASN A 382 -44.29 -22.29 16.63
CA ASN A 382 -44.07 -23.73 16.86
C ASN A 382 -43.03 -24.30 15.89
N THR A 383 -43.03 -23.86 14.64
CA THR A 383 -42.04 -24.23 13.63
C THR A 383 -41.55 -23.02 12.84
N PHE A 384 -40.29 -23.08 12.40
CA PHE A 384 -39.61 -22.01 11.68
C PHE A 384 -38.95 -22.52 10.41
N THR A 385 -39.12 -21.78 9.32
CA THR A 385 -38.47 -22.05 8.03
C THR A 385 -37.51 -20.93 7.69
N VAL A 386 -36.31 -21.24 7.21
CA VAL A 386 -35.30 -20.23 6.82
C VAL A 386 -35.81 -19.44 5.61
N LEU A 387 -35.71 -18.12 5.66
CA LEU A 387 -35.91 -17.25 4.50
C LEU A 387 -34.69 -17.42 3.58
N THR A 388 -34.85 -18.13 2.47
CA THR A 388 -33.74 -18.49 1.57
C THR A 388 -33.47 -17.45 0.48
N THR A 389 -34.41 -16.55 0.22
CA THR A 389 -34.28 -15.47 -0.76
C THR A 389 -34.09 -14.15 -0.02
N VAL A 390 -32.84 -13.85 0.27
CA VAL A 390 -32.39 -12.62 0.95
C VAL A 390 -31.42 -11.87 0.03
N ASN A 391 -31.36 -10.55 0.17
CA ASN A 391 -30.42 -9.68 -0.53
C ASN A 391 -29.67 -8.82 0.49
N PRO A 392 -28.33 -8.88 0.56
CA PRO A 392 -27.45 -9.73 -0.25
C PRO A 392 -27.67 -11.22 0.04
N PRO A 393 -27.40 -12.15 -0.90
CA PRO A 393 -27.51 -13.59 -0.63
C PRO A 393 -26.62 -14.04 0.54
N TYR A 394 -27.05 -15.04 1.29
CA TYR A 394 -26.21 -15.68 2.31
C TYR A 394 -24.87 -16.13 1.72
N ASN A 395 -23.77 -15.80 2.41
CA ASN A 395 -22.42 -16.12 1.95
C ASN A 395 -21.91 -17.48 2.48
N LEU A 396 -22.55 -18.07 3.50
CA LEU A 396 -22.10 -19.31 4.14
C LEU A 396 -23.21 -20.39 4.18
N THR A 397 -22.80 -21.61 4.52
CA THR A 397 -23.69 -22.70 4.94
C THR A 397 -23.20 -23.26 6.27
N VAL A 398 -24.01 -23.09 7.32
CA VAL A 398 -23.71 -23.51 8.70
C VAL A 398 -24.82 -24.47 9.14
N ASP A 399 -24.44 -25.64 9.64
CA ASP A 399 -25.37 -26.74 9.97
C ASP A 399 -26.33 -27.18 8.86
N SER A 400 -25.89 -27.12 7.60
CA SER A 400 -26.76 -27.37 6.44
C SER A 400 -27.87 -26.33 6.25
N GLN A 401 -27.78 -25.16 6.90
CA GLN A 401 -28.65 -24.02 6.66
C GLN A 401 -27.84 -22.87 6.05
N PRO A 402 -28.38 -22.10 5.10
CA PRO A 402 -27.70 -20.92 4.61
C PRO A 402 -27.66 -19.87 5.72
N ALA A 403 -26.56 -19.12 5.80
CA ALA A 403 -26.31 -18.17 6.88
C ALA A 403 -25.37 -17.03 6.43
N TYR A 404 -25.46 -15.90 7.12
CA TYR A 404 -24.43 -14.87 7.08
C TYR A 404 -23.37 -15.17 8.14
N GLY A 405 -22.12 -14.88 7.80
CA GLY A 405 -21.02 -14.89 8.77
C GLY A 405 -19.71 -14.36 8.18
N GLY A 406 -18.63 -14.49 8.94
CA GLY A 406 -17.35 -13.82 8.68
C GLY A 406 -17.30 -12.42 9.28
N GLN A 407 -16.33 -11.62 8.83
CA GLN A 407 -16.01 -10.29 9.38
C GLN A 407 -16.38 -9.18 8.40
N LEU A 408 -17.66 -8.81 8.34
CA LEU A 408 -18.15 -7.72 7.50
C LEU A 408 -17.67 -6.36 8.01
N ASN A 409 -17.67 -6.18 9.33
CA ASN A 409 -17.17 -5.00 10.05
C ASN A 409 -17.72 -3.64 9.57
N GLN A 410 -18.92 -3.65 9.00
CA GLN A 410 -19.69 -2.47 8.62
C GLN A 410 -21.18 -2.81 8.65
N TRP A 411 -22.02 -1.79 8.82
CA TRP A 411 -23.46 -1.93 8.68
C TRP A 411 -23.84 -2.19 7.21
N GLN A 412 -24.67 -3.19 6.98
CA GLN A 412 -25.19 -3.52 5.65
C GLN A 412 -26.70 -3.78 5.74
N GLN A 413 -27.44 -3.29 4.75
CA GLN A 413 -28.86 -3.56 4.66
C GLN A 413 -29.09 -4.98 4.16
N VAL A 414 -30.03 -5.67 4.79
CA VAL A 414 -30.56 -6.95 4.35
C VAL A 414 -32.04 -6.80 4.07
N THR A 415 -32.46 -7.32 2.92
CA THR A 415 -33.87 -7.38 2.52
C THR A 415 -34.30 -8.82 2.23
N ALA A 416 -35.56 -9.15 2.50
CA ALA A 416 -36.12 -10.47 2.21
C ALA A 416 -37.60 -10.36 1.80
N SER A 417 -37.97 -10.99 0.69
CA SER A 417 -39.38 -11.03 0.26
C SER A 417 -40.20 -11.92 1.20
N LEU A 418 -41.34 -11.41 1.64
CA LEU A 418 -42.33 -12.13 2.43
C LEU A 418 -43.61 -12.45 1.63
N ASN A 419 -43.57 -12.34 0.30
CA ASN A 419 -44.74 -12.54 -0.58
C ASN A 419 -45.43 -13.89 -0.38
N ALA A 420 -44.69 -14.94 -0.01
CA ALA A 420 -45.25 -16.26 0.29
C ALA A 420 -46.20 -16.27 1.51
N TYR A 421 -46.16 -15.22 2.34
CA TYR A 421 -46.88 -15.11 3.62
C TYR A 421 -47.98 -14.05 3.59
N VAL A 422 -48.29 -13.46 2.42
CA VAL A 422 -49.42 -12.54 2.24
C VAL A 422 -50.72 -13.16 2.78
N GLY A 423 -51.47 -12.38 3.57
CA GLY A 423 -52.71 -12.81 4.20
C GLY A 423 -52.56 -13.60 5.49
N GLN A 424 -51.33 -13.85 5.96
CA GLN A 424 -51.05 -14.65 7.15
C GLN A 424 -50.60 -13.79 8.33
N GLN A 425 -50.53 -14.39 9.52
CA GLN A 425 -49.82 -13.85 10.66
C GLN A 425 -48.48 -14.59 10.79
N ILE A 426 -47.39 -13.85 10.92
CA ILE A 426 -46.04 -14.41 10.98
C ILE A 426 -45.29 -14.03 12.26
N ILE A 427 -44.25 -14.77 12.59
CA ILE A 427 -43.18 -14.36 13.52
C ILE A 427 -41.86 -14.48 12.77
N LEU A 428 -41.02 -13.44 12.84
CA LEU A 428 -39.66 -13.49 12.33
C LEU A 428 -38.72 -13.87 13.47
N ARG A 429 -37.71 -14.69 13.16
CA ARG A 429 -36.69 -15.13 14.10
C ARG A 429 -35.30 -14.92 13.51
N PHE A 430 -34.47 -14.17 14.22
CA PHE A 430 -33.04 -14.12 13.98
C PHE A 430 -32.40 -15.23 14.81
N SER A 431 -31.67 -16.13 14.17
CA SER A 431 -31.10 -17.32 14.82
C SER A 431 -29.62 -17.42 14.50
N MET A 432 -28.79 -17.64 15.51
CA MET A 432 -27.36 -17.87 15.34
C MET A 432 -26.96 -19.28 15.79
N ARG A 433 -25.96 -19.83 15.14
CA ARG A 433 -25.30 -21.08 15.53
C ARG A 433 -23.82 -20.82 15.70
N THR A 434 -23.25 -21.39 16.76
CA THR A 434 -21.83 -21.32 17.07
C THR A 434 -21.23 -22.72 17.26
N ASP A 435 -19.98 -22.88 16.86
CA ASP A 435 -19.22 -24.10 16.98
C ASP A 435 -18.52 -24.21 18.37
N GLY A 436 -17.65 -25.20 18.59
CA GLY A 436 -17.04 -25.42 19.90
C GLY A 436 -15.95 -24.43 20.33
N SER A 437 -15.48 -23.52 19.47
CA SER A 437 -14.33 -22.65 19.75
C SER A 437 -14.30 -21.42 18.87
N VAL A 438 -13.48 -20.44 19.25
CA VAL A 438 -13.29 -19.16 18.53
C VAL A 438 -14.58 -18.32 18.57
N VAL A 439 -14.47 -17.16 19.20
CA VAL A 439 -15.60 -16.27 19.41
C VAL A 439 -15.22 -14.86 19.00
N TYR A 440 -16.20 -14.10 18.56
CA TYR A 440 -16.07 -12.75 18.03
C TYR A 440 -17.20 -11.88 18.59
N PRO A 441 -17.24 -10.56 18.30
CA PRO A 441 -18.31 -9.70 18.79
C PRO A 441 -19.72 -10.15 18.38
N GLY A 442 -19.86 -10.86 17.26
CA GLY A 442 -21.10 -11.51 16.87
C GLY A 442 -21.94 -10.69 15.90
N VAL A 443 -23.24 -10.70 16.11
CA VAL A 443 -24.23 -10.13 15.19
C VAL A 443 -25.02 -9.03 15.90
N TYR A 444 -25.10 -7.88 15.24
CA TYR A 444 -25.90 -6.74 15.67
C TYR A 444 -26.91 -6.42 14.58
N ILE A 445 -28.14 -6.12 14.98
CA ILE A 445 -29.28 -5.84 14.11
C ILE A 445 -29.93 -4.55 14.54
N ASP A 446 -30.31 -3.75 13.57
CA ASP A 446 -30.93 -2.46 13.78
C ASP A 446 -31.97 -2.15 12.68
N ASN A 447 -32.90 -1.23 12.96
CA ASN A 447 -33.93 -0.74 12.06
C ASN A 447 -34.70 -1.82 11.29
N ILE A 448 -35.34 -2.73 12.03
CA ILE A 448 -36.17 -3.76 11.43
C ILE A 448 -37.47 -3.14 10.96
N GLN A 449 -37.83 -3.40 9.70
CA GLN A 449 -39.11 -3.00 9.13
C GLN A 449 -39.71 -4.15 8.32
N VAL A 450 -41.02 -4.32 8.43
CA VAL A 450 -41.83 -5.09 7.50
C VAL A 450 -42.86 -4.15 6.91
N GLY A 451 -42.77 -3.89 5.61
CA GLY A 451 -43.69 -3.03 4.88
C GLY A 451 -43.95 -3.55 3.46
N ASP A 452 -44.90 -2.95 2.74
CA ASP A 452 -45.05 -3.26 1.31
C ASP A 452 -43.85 -2.67 0.54
N GLY A 453 -43.10 -3.55 -0.14
CA GLY A 453 -41.88 -3.21 -0.87
C GLY A 453 -42.08 -2.15 -1.96
N ASP A 454 -43.33 -1.92 -2.40
CA ASP A 454 -43.70 -0.88 -3.35
C ASP A 454 -43.30 0.54 -2.92
N GLY A 455 -43.19 0.77 -1.61
CA GLY A 455 -42.75 2.05 -1.03
C GLY A 455 -41.24 2.16 -0.81
N ILE A 456 -40.49 1.05 -0.88
CA ILE A 456 -39.03 1.05 -0.70
C ILE A 456 -38.39 1.53 -2.00
N PRO A 457 -37.65 2.66 -2.02
CA PRO A 457 -37.03 3.18 -3.25
C PRO A 457 -36.20 2.11 -3.97
N VAL A 458 -36.45 1.91 -5.26
CA VAL A 458 -35.60 1.05 -6.09
C VAL A 458 -34.33 1.80 -6.50
N GLN A 459 -33.23 1.07 -6.70
CA GLN A 459 -31.97 1.62 -7.16
C GLN A 459 -31.26 0.65 -8.11
N ILE A 460 -30.70 1.14 -9.21
CA ILE A 460 -29.83 0.38 -10.10
C ILE A 460 -28.40 0.42 -9.54
N ASP A 461 -27.87 -0.74 -9.14
CA ASP A 461 -26.56 -0.85 -8.48
C ASP A 461 -25.40 -0.96 -9.48
N THR A 462 -25.71 -1.21 -10.76
CA THR A 462 -24.68 -1.43 -11.79
C THR A 462 -23.99 -0.10 -12.11
N LEU A 463 -22.69 -0.02 -11.83
CA LEU A 463 -21.91 1.22 -11.94
C LEU A 463 -21.44 1.53 -13.37
N SER A 464 -21.08 0.51 -14.15
CA SER A 464 -20.57 0.68 -15.51
C SER A 464 -20.78 -0.57 -16.36
N LEU A 465 -20.69 -0.41 -17.68
CA LEU A 465 -20.82 -1.51 -18.65
C LEU A 465 -19.50 -1.72 -19.40
N PRO A 466 -19.13 -2.97 -19.73
CA PRO A 466 -17.99 -3.24 -20.59
C PRO A 466 -18.24 -2.75 -22.01
N ASN A 467 -17.15 -2.43 -22.74
CA ASN A 467 -17.21 -2.15 -24.17
C ASN A 467 -17.72 -3.37 -24.95
N ALA A 468 -18.39 -3.11 -26.08
CA ALA A 468 -18.81 -4.14 -27.02
C ALA A 468 -17.85 -4.22 -28.21
N LEU A 469 -17.85 -5.36 -28.90
CA LEU A 469 -17.03 -5.58 -30.09
C LEU A 469 -17.91 -5.79 -31.31
N GLU A 470 -17.54 -5.17 -32.42
CA GLU A 470 -18.23 -5.33 -33.70
C GLU A 470 -18.42 -6.80 -34.09
N ASN A 471 -19.64 -7.19 -34.46
CA ASN A 471 -20.04 -8.53 -34.88
C ASN A 471 -19.87 -9.64 -33.82
N ILE A 472 -19.57 -9.29 -32.56
CA ILE A 472 -19.51 -10.22 -31.43
C ILE A 472 -20.74 -10.06 -30.54
N GLY A 473 -21.32 -11.17 -30.09
CA GLY A 473 -22.45 -11.15 -29.16
C GLY A 473 -22.08 -10.46 -27.85
N TYR A 474 -22.88 -9.49 -27.43
CA TYR A 474 -22.77 -8.79 -26.16
C TYR A 474 -23.84 -9.30 -25.19
N SER A 475 -23.47 -9.53 -23.93
CA SER A 475 -24.40 -9.92 -22.87
C SER A 475 -23.85 -9.51 -21.50
N THR A 476 -24.60 -8.69 -20.78
CA THR A 476 -24.32 -8.30 -19.39
C THR A 476 -25.61 -8.27 -18.59
N THR A 477 -25.56 -8.55 -17.29
CA THR A 477 -26.74 -8.53 -16.40
C THR A 477 -26.64 -7.34 -15.48
N LEU A 478 -27.67 -6.50 -15.48
CA LEU A 478 -27.79 -5.38 -14.55
C LEU A 478 -28.34 -5.87 -13.20
N ALA A 479 -27.79 -5.31 -12.13
CA ALA A 479 -28.26 -5.48 -10.76
C ALA A 479 -29.02 -4.22 -10.30
N ALA A 480 -30.06 -4.45 -9.50
CA ALA A 480 -30.83 -3.44 -8.81
C ALA A 480 -31.24 -3.95 -7.42
N SER A 481 -31.48 -3.03 -6.51
CA SER A 481 -31.91 -3.23 -5.13
C SER A 481 -33.16 -2.39 -4.82
N GLY A 482 -33.76 -2.60 -3.64
CA GLY A 482 -35.00 -1.95 -3.24
C GLY A 482 -36.26 -2.52 -3.92
N GLY A 483 -37.40 -1.85 -3.73
CA GLY A 483 -38.69 -2.29 -4.24
C GLY A 483 -39.15 -3.65 -3.71
N THR A 484 -40.03 -4.30 -4.46
CA THR A 484 -40.47 -5.68 -4.16
C THR A 484 -39.50 -6.76 -4.65
N GLY A 485 -38.40 -6.36 -5.31
CA GLY A 485 -37.51 -7.25 -6.04
C GLY A 485 -38.07 -7.76 -7.38
N ASN A 486 -39.29 -7.34 -7.77
CA ASN A 486 -39.93 -7.73 -9.04
C ASN A 486 -39.98 -6.58 -10.07
N GLY A 487 -39.10 -5.60 -9.93
CA GLY A 487 -39.06 -4.45 -10.84
C GLY A 487 -38.88 -4.87 -12.31
N VAL A 488 -39.39 -4.03 -13.21
CA VAL A 488 -39.40 -4.27 -14.65
C VAL A 488 -38.34 -3.40 -15.31
N TRP A 489 -37.46 -4.05 -16.06
CA TRP A 489 -36.40 -3.40 -16.82
C TRP A 489 -36.90 -2.95 -18.20
N SER A 490 -36.50 -1.75 -18.62
CA SER A 490 -36.71 -1.25 -19.98
C SER A 490 -35.58 -0.33 -20.45
N ILE A 491 -35.40 -0.21 -21.77
CA ILE A 491 -34.52 0.81 -22.37
C ILE A 491 -35.42 1.98 -22.79
N VAL A 492 -35.19 3.15 -22.20
CA VAL A 492 -36.01 4.35 -22.41
C VAL A 492 -35.33 5.40 -23.30
N GLY A 493 -34.04 5.26 -23.58
CA GLY A 493 -33.33 6.19 -24.45
C GLY A 493 -31.86 5.88 -24.67
N GLY A 494 -31.17 6.83 -25.31
CA GLY A 494 -29.74 6.76 -25.60
C GLY A 494 -29.40 7.08 -27.05
N THR A 495 -28.15 6.84 -27.41
CA THR A 495 -27.61 6.97 -28.77
C THR A 495 -26.87 5.70 -29.17
N ASN A 496 -27.01 5.29 -30.43
CA ASN A 496 -26.29 4.14 -30.98
C ASN A 496 -26.52 2.81 -30.20
N HIS A 497 -27.63 2.67 -29.49
CA HIS A 497 -27.99 1.49 -28.68
C HIS A 497 -29.00 0.54 -29.35
N SER A 498 -29.41 0.81 -30.60
CA SER A 498 -30.50 0.08 -31.26
C SER A 498 -30.23 -1.41 -31.50
N TRP A 499 -28.97 -1.83 -31.36
CA TRP A 499 -28.53 -3.22 -31.43
C TRP A 499 -28.68 -3.97 -30.08
N LEU A 500 -29.02 -3.27 -28.99
CA LEU A 500 -29.28 -3.81 -27.66
C LEU A 500 -30.77 -4.02 -27.41
N GLY A 501 -31.09 -5.11 -26.70
CA GLY A 501 -32.34 -5.31 -25.99
C GLY A 501 -32.09 -5.59 -24.51
N ILE A 502 -33.11 -5.44 -23.67
CA ILE A 502 -33.06 -5.79 -22.25
C ILE A 502 -34.15 -6.80 -21.91
N GLY A 503 -33.79 -7.85 -21.16
CA GLY A 503 -34.76 -8.79 -20.59
C GLY A 503 -35.54 -8.14 -19.45
N SER A 504 -36.84 -7.92 -19.64
CA SER A 504 -37.66 -7.11 -18.74
C SER A 504 -37.74 -7.60 -17.30
N THR A 505 -37.50 -8.88 -17.04
CA THR A 505 -37.49 -9.47 -15.68
C THR A 505 -36.12 -9.99 -15.26
N THR A 506 -35.14 -10.00 -16.16
CA THR A 506 -33.81 -10.58 -15.91
C THR A 506 -32.71 -9.54 -15.83
N GLY A 507 -32.95 -8.31 -16.28
CA GLY A 507 -31.93 -7.27 -16.37
C GLY A 507 -30.82 -7.57 -17.39
N VAL A 508 -30.95 -8.63 -18.19
CA VAL A 508 -29.93 -9.02 -19.18
C VAL A 508 -29.98 -8.07 -20.37
N LEU A 509 -28.99 -7.20 -20.47
CA LEU A 509 -28.74 -6.32 -21.59
C LEU A 509 -27.88 -7.06 -22.63
N SER A 510 -28.43 -7.30 -23.82
CA SER A 510 -27.78 -8.15 -24.84
C SER A 510 -28.06 -7.73 -26.27
N GLY A 511 -27.17 -8.12 -27.20
CA GLY A 511 -27.25 -7.72 -28.60
C GLY A 511 -26.03 -8.13 -29.43
N THR A 512 -25.98 -7.72 -30.69
CA THR A 512 -24.78 -7.87 -31.53
C THR A 512 -24.61 -6.59 -32.36
N PRO A 513 -23.60 -5.77 -32.08
CA PRO A 513 -23.37 -4.54 -32.84
C PRO A 513 -22.80 -4.84 -34.23
N THR A 514 -22.99 -3.92 -35.18
CA THR A 514 -22.46 -3.98 -36.54
C THR A 514 -21.43 -2.89 -36.79
N THR A 515 -20.75 -2.89 -37.95
CA THR A 515 -19.89 -1.77 -38.42
C THR A 515 -20.49 -0.39 -38.20
N SER A 516 -21.80 -0.24 -38.44
CA SER A 516 -22.51 1.05 -38.29
C SER A 516 -22.64 1.53 -36.84
N ASN A 517 -22.37 0.64 -35.89
CA ASN A 517 -22.45 0.91 -34.46
C ASN A 517 -21.10 1.24 -33.84
N ILE A 518 -19.98 1.20 -34.57
CA ILE A 518 -18.65 1.53 -34.03
C ILE A 518 -18.64 2.95 -33.48
N GLY A 519 -18.04 3.12 -32.30
CA GLY A 519 -17.93 4.37 -31.57
C GLY A 519 -18.75 4.41 -30.29
N PRO A 520 -18.95 5.62 -29.72
CA PRO A 520 -19.66 5.78 -28.45
C PRO A 520 -21.11 5.29 -28.54
N VAL A 521 -21.53 4.61 -27.48
CA VAL A 521 -22.90 4.19 -27.22
C VAL A 521 -23.34 4.81 -25.91
N THR A 522 -24.55 5.38 -25.90
CA THR A 522 -25.25 5.70 -24.66
C THR A 522 -26.55 4.91 -24.60
N VAL A 523 -26.87 4.35 -23.44
CA VAL A 523 -28.12 3.62 -23.21
C VAL A 523 -28.70 4.02 -21.86
N THR A 524 -29.91 4.54 -21.86
CA THR A 524 -30.67 4.88 -20.66
C THR A 524 -31.58 3.70 -20.32
N VAL A 525 -31.34 3.10 -19.17
CA VAL A 525 -32.09 1.97 -18.64
C VAL A 525 -32.97 2.47 -17.50
N HIS A 526 -34.20 1.95 -17.45
CA HIS A 526 -35.22 2.27 -16.47
C HIS A 526 -35.63 0.99 -15.74
N PHE A 527 -35.69 1.05 -14.42
CA PHE A 527 -36.12 -0.04 -13.54
C PHE A 527 -37.29 0.47 -12.68
N GLU A 528 -38.49 -0.10 -12.89
CA GLU A 528 -39.75 0.39 -12.31
C GLU A 528 -40.42 -0.68 -11.46
N GLU A 529 -40.98 -0.31 -10.31
CA GLU A 529 -41.87 -1.20 -9.57
C GLU A 529 -43.24 -1.33 -10.27
N PRO A 530 -43.65 -2.53 -10.74
CA PRO A 530 -44.90 -2.70 -11.47
C PRO A 530 -46.18 -2.28 -10.72
N THR A 531 -46.17 -2.37 -9.39
CA THR A 531 -47.32 -2.01 -8.52
C THR A 531 -47.26 -0.56 -8.02
N ASN A 532 -46.11 0.12 -8.14
CA ASN A 532 -45.94 1.54 -7.88
C ASN A 532 -45.04 2.20 -8.94
N PRO A 533 -45.57 2.58 -10.11
CA PRO A 533 -44.78 3.19 -11.20
C PRO A 533 -44.09 4.52 -10.84
N SER A 534 -44.41 5.13 -9.69
CA SER A 534 -43.68 6.32 -9.22
C SER A 534 -42.38 5.98 -8.49
N ASN A 535 -42.20 4.72 -8.10
CA ASN A 535 -40.98 4.16 -7.54
C ASN A 535 -40.16 3.49 -8.66
N PHE A 536 -39.25 4.26 -9.25
CA PHE A 536 -38.38 3.82 -10.32
C PHE A 536 -36.99 4.44 -10.18
N ASP A 537 -36.00 3.83 -10.83
CA ASP A 537 -34.67 4.41 -11.02
C ASP A 537 -34.27 4.37 -12.50
N GLU A 538 -33.47 5.36 -12.92
CA GLU A 538 -32.98 5.52 -14.28
C GLU A 538 -31.49 5.82 -14.30
N VAL A 539 -30.73 4.98 -15.02
CA VAL A 539 -29.28 5.17 -15.20
C VAL A 539 -28.95 5.20 -16.68
N THR A 540 -28.12 6.17 -17.08
CA THR A 540 -27.54 6.23 -18.42
C THR A 540 -26.11 5.72 -18.41
N TYR A 541 -25.87 4.62 -19.12
CA TYR A 541 -24.55 4.06 -19.32
C TYR A 541 -23.89 4.62 -20.58
N MET A 542 -22.57 4.72 -20.52
CA MET A 542 -21.73 5.07 -21.66
C MET A 542 -20.62 4.04 -21.81
N PHE A 543 -20.48 3.50 -23.02
CA PHE A 543 -19.41 2.57 -23.40
C PHE A 543 -19.17 2.67 -24.92
N ASN A 544 -18.19 1.96 -25.46
CA ASN A 544 -17.89 1.97 -26.89
C ASN A 544 -18.20 0.62 -27.54
N VAL A 545 -18.65 0.65 -28.79
CA VAL A 545 -18.48 -0.48 -29.71
C VAL A 545 -17.14 -0.27 -30.42
N GLN A 546 -16.22 -1.21 -30.24
CA GLN A 546 -14.90 -1.17 -30.87
C GLN A 546 -14.92 -1.93 -32.19
N GLY A 547 -14.27 -1.37 -33.21
CA GLY A 547 -14.14 -2.04 -34.51
C GLY A 547 -13.13 -3.18 -34.41
N VAL A 548 -13.45 -4.37 -34.93
CA VAL A 548 -12.50 -5.50 -34.94
C VAL A 548 -11.68 -5.44 -36.23
N VAL A 549 -10.40 -5.13 -36.10
CA VAL A 549 -9.46 -4.96 -37.21
C VAL A 549 -8.84 -6.30 -37.62
N TYR A 550 -8.53 -7.13 -36.63
CA TYR A 550 -7.98 -8.46 -36.81
C TYR A 550 -8.44 -9.35 -35.66
N SER A 551 -8.69 -10.63 -35.93
CA SER A 551 -8.93 -11.62 -34.89
C SER A 551 -8.46 -13.01 -35.33
N ASP A 552 -7.95 -13.78 -34.38
CA ASP A 552 -7.56 -15.16 -34.56
C ASP A 552 -7.83 -15.92 -33.25
N ASP A 553 -8.82 -16.81 -33.30
CA ASP A 553 -9.21 -17.71 -32.20
C ASP A 553 -8.45 -19.05 -32.26
N MET A 554 -7.50 -19.20 -33.19
CA MET A 554 -6.70 -20.41 -33.40
C MET A 554 -7.48 -21.66 -33.85
N GLU A 555 -8.80 -21.57 -34.05
CA GLU A 555 -9.64 -22.73 -34.34
C GLU A 555 -9.80 -23.01 -35.82
N THR A 556 -9.81 -21.96 -36.64
CA THR A 556 -10.07 -22.08 -38.07
C THR A 556 -8.89 -22.72 -38.81
N ALA A 557 -7.65 -22.38 -38.42
CA ALA A 557 -6.44 -22.96 -38.98
C ALA A 557 -5.27 -22.84 -37.99
N CYS A 558 -4.56 -23.94 -37.76
CA CYS A 558 -3.50 -24.03 -36.76
C CYS A 558 -2.25 -24.68 -37.37
N PRO A 559 -1.12 -23.96 -37.57
CA PRO A 559 -0.85 -22.58 -37.14
C PRO A 559 -1.38 -21.50 -38.10
N GLY A 560 -2.23 -21.83 -39.09
CA GLY A 560 -2.84 -20.81 -39.96
C GLY A 560 -1.81 -19.94 -40.68
N ALA A 561 -1.92 -18.62 -40.53
CA ALA A 561 -0.99 -17.63 -41.11
C ALA A 561 0.26 -17.37 -40.24
N TRP A 562 0.43 -18.10 -39.14
CA TRP A 562 1.54 -17.92 -38.22
C TRP A 562 2.82 -18.62 -38.68
N THR A 563 3.95 -17.97 -38.40
CA THR A 563 5.29 -18.55 -38.51
C THR A 563 5.81 -18.83 -37.10
N LEU A 564 6.01 -20.11 -36.77
CA LEU A 564 6.47 -20.56 -35.46
C LEU A 564 7.92 -21.05 -35.55
N THR A 565 8.77 -20.62 -34.63
CA THR A 565 10.19 -21.01 -34.52
C THR A 565 10.56 -21.34 -33.08
N GLY A 566 11.57 -22.19 -32.91
CA GLY A 566 12.02 -22.62 -31.59
C GLY A 566 11.01 -23.58 -30.97
N ASP A 567 10.52 -23.24 -29.78
CA ASP A 567 9.63 -24.12 -29.02
C ASP A 567 8.16 -23.98 -29.47
N TRP A 568 7.76 -22.82 -30.00
CA TRP A 568 6.37 -22.50 -30.34
C TRP A 568 5.69 -23.53 -31.26
N GLN A 569 4.50 -23.93 -30.85
CA GLN A 569 3.61 -24.93 -31.47
C GLN A 569 2.19 -24.38 -31.52
N CYS A 570 1.34 -24.99 -32.35
CA CYS A 570 -0.10 -24.74 -32.37
C CYS A 570 -0.85 -26.07 -32.26
N GLY A 571 -1.86 -26.14 -31.39
CA GLY A 571 -2.71 -27.31 -31.22
C GLY A 571 -3.36 -27.39 -29.84
N ALA A 572 -3.92 -28.55 -29.51
CA ALA A 572 -4.55 -28.78 -28.21
C ALA A 572 -3.51 -28.97 -27.10
N PRO A 573 -3.55 -28.16 -26.01
CA PRO A 573 -2.57 -28.26 -24.95
C PRO A 573 -2.85 -29.47 -24.04
N THR A 574 -1.82 -30.25 -23.74
CA THR A 574 -1.82 -31.34 -22.75
C THR A 574 -0.87 -31.06 -21.58
N SER A 575 -0.36 -29.84 -21.48
CA SER A 575 0.44 -29.31 -20.38
C SER A 575 0.02 -27.86 -20.11
N GLY A 576 0.52 -27.26 -19.03
CA GLY A 576 0.13 -25.92 -18.60
C GLY A 576 -1.36 -25.87 -18.22
N PRO A 577 -2.20 -25.11 -18.94
CA PRO A 577 -3.63 -25.00 -18.65
C PRO A 577 -4.43 -26.27 -18.98
N ASN A 578 -3.88 -27.24 -19.73
CA ASN A 578 -4.56 -28.46 -20.21
C ASN A 578 -5.83 -28.23 -21.05
N MET A 579 -6.15 -26.97 -21.37
CA MET A 579 -7.25 -26.58 -22.25
C MET A 579 -6.97 -25.21 -22.88
N ALA A 580 -7.62 -24.95 -24.01
CA ALA A 580 -7.71 -23.62 -24.60
C ALA A 580 -8.63 -22.71 -23.75
N PHE A 581 -8.52 -21.40 -23.91
CA PHE A 581 -9.45 -20.46 -23.27
C PHE A 581 -10.84 -20.59 -23.89
N SER A 582 -10.90 -20.74 -25.22
CA SER A 582 -12.08 -21.12 -25.97
C SER A 582 -11.74 -22.13 -27.04
N GLY A 583 -12.71 -22.96 -27.45
CA GLY A 583 -12.44 -23.97 -28.47
C GLY A 583 -11.51 -25.08 -27.96
N THR A 584 -10.54 -25.48 -28.78
CA THR A 584 -9.69 -26.65 -28.56
C THR A 584 -8.20 -26.42 -28.82
N GLN A 585 -7.82 -25.33 -29.49
CA GLN A 585 -6.48 -25.10 -30.00
C GLN A 585 -5.91 -23.78 -29.48
N VAL A 586 -4.59 -23.74 -29.28
CA VAL A 586 -3.85 -22.54 -28.87
C VAL A 586 -2.53 -22.47 -29.60
N ILE A 587 -1.88 -21.30 -29.59
CA ILE A 587 -0.45 -21.18 -29.86
C ILE A 587 0.29 -21.18 -28.53
N ALA A 588 1.26 -22.07 -28.36
CA ALA A 588 1.98 -22.21 -27.10
C ALA A 588 3.45 -22.55 -27.30
N THR A 589 4.29 -22.20 -26.33
CA THR A 589 5.73 -22.52 -26.38
C THR A 589 5.99 -24.02 -26.30
N GLN A 590 5.13 -24.85 -25.69
CA GLN A 590 5.17 -26.31 -25.84
C GLN A 590 3.78 -26.83 -25.45
N LEU A 591 3.15 -27.67 -26.28
CA LEU A 591 1.80 -28.17 -25.97
C LEU A 591 1.81 -29.34 -24.98
N ALA A 592 2.89 -30.12 -24.93
CA ALA A 592 2.94 -31.41 -24.24
C ALA A 592 4.02 -31.49 -23.14
N GLY A 593 4.52 -30.36 -22.66
CA GLY A 593 5.55 -30.33 -21.62
C GLY A 593 6.13 -28.94 -21.41
N PRO A 594 7.23 -28.84 -20.64
CA PRO A 594 7.88 -27.57 -20.39
C PRO A 594 8.74 -27.11 -21.58
N TYR A 595 8.96 -25.79 -21.70
CA TYR A 595 9.83 -25.20 -22.73
C TYR A 595 11.30 -25.63 -22.59
N ASN A 596 12.13 -25.36 -23.60
CA ASN A 596 13.55 -25.70 -23.59
C ASN A 596 14.42 -24.57 -22.99
N ASN A 597 15.55 -24.95 -22.40
CA ASN A 597 16.58 -24.01 -21.94
C ASN A 597 17.29 -23.30 -23.09
N SER A 598 17.89 -22.16 -22.80
CA SER A 598 18.84 -21.42 -23.63
C SER A 598 18.28 -20.92 -24.96
N GLN A 599 16.96 -20.67 -25.00
CA GLN A 599 16.28 -20.09 -26.14
C GLN A 599 16.54 -18.59 -26.22
N THR A 600 16.69 -18.05 -27.43
CA THR A 600 16.99 -16.63 -27.66
C THR A 600 15.76 -15.86 -28.15
N TRP A 601 15.73 -14.54 -27.92
CA TRP A 601 14.67 -13.64 -28.41
C TRP A 601 14.40 -13.72 -29.92
N LEU A 602 15.40 -14.11 -30.72
CA LEU A 602 15.31 -14.26 -32.17
C LEU A 602 15.00 -15.70 -32.61
N GLY A 603 15.35 -16.68 -31.79
CA GLY A 603 15.21 -18.11 -32.13
C GLY A 603 13.86 -18.71 -31.74
N ASN A 604 13.20 -18.16 -30.71
CA ASN A 604 12.00 -18.74 -30.11
C ASN A 604 10.82 -17.77 -30.21
N THR A 605 10.13 -17.82 -31.35
CA THR A 605 9.12 -16.82 -31.72
C THR A 605 7.88 -17.42 -32.36
N ALA A 606 6.73 -16.77 -32.14
CA ALA A 606 5.49 -16.98 -32.88
C ALA A 606 5.09 -15.64 -33.53
N SER A 607 5.09 -15.59 -34.87
CA SER A 607 4.84 -14.36 -35.62
C SER A 607 3.62 -14.48 -36.53
N THR A 608 2.75 -13.49 -36.56
CA THR A 608 1.55 -13.47 -37.41
C THR A 608 1.89 -13.29 -38.89
N GLY A 609 0.92 -13.57 -39.76
CA GLY A 609 0.88 -13.02 -41.12
C GLY A 609 0.71 -11.49 -41.12
N PRO A 610 0.69 -10.86 -42.31
CA PRO A 610 0.52 -9.41 -42.42
C PRO A 610 -0.88 -8.97 -41.96
N ILE A 611 -0.93 -7.98 -41.07
CA ILE A 611 -2.14 -7.38 -40.52
C ILE A 611 -2.25 -5.95 -41.03
N ASN A 612 -3.36 -5.60 -41.66
CA ASN A 612 -3.57 -4.26 -42.21
C ASN A 612 -4.31 -3.37 -41.20
N LEU A 613 -3.62 -2.37 -40.64
CA LEU A 613 -4.19 -1.36 -39.74
C LEU A 613 -4.63 -0.09 -40.49
N ALA A 614 -4.90 -0.17 -41.79
CA ALA A 614 -5.40 0.96 -42.55
C ALA A 614 -6.75 1.45 -42.01
N GLY A 615 -6.82 2.75 -41.69
CA GLY A 615 -8.04 3.40 -41.21
C GLY A 615 -8.21 3.40 -39.69
N THR A 616 -7.31 2.76 -38.95
CA THR A 616 -7.32 2.78 -37.47
C THR A 616 -6.72 4.07 -36.93
N THR A 617 -7.06 4.43 -35.69
CA THR A 617 -6.58 5.63 -35.00
C THR A 617 -5.86 5.34 -33.70
N ALA A 618 -6.30 4.32 -32.95
CA ALA A 618 -5.72 3.85 -31.69
C ALA A 618 -5.81 2.31 -31.58
N PRO A 619 -5.27 1.56 -32.57
CA PRO A 619 -5.37 0.10 -32.58
C PRO A 619 -4.73 -0.49 -31.31
N THR A 620 -5.46 -1.38 -30.65
CA THR A 620 -5.07 -2.06 -29.42
C THR A 620 -5.15 -3.56 -29.65
N LEU A 621 -4.06 -4.29 -29.42
CA LEU A 621 -4.05 -5.75 -29.38
C LEU A 621 -4.54 -6.23 -28.02
N ARG A 622 -5.36 -7.30 -28.01
CA ARG A 622 -5.75 -8.08 -26.83
C ARG A 622 -5.57 -9.56 -27.13
N ALA A 623 -5.17 -10.34 -26.13
CA ALA A 623 -5.11 -11.80 -26.22
C ALA A 623 -5.32 -12.42 -24.83
N MET A 624 -5.93 -13.60 -24.79
CA MET A 624 -6.00 -14.39 -23.57
C MET A 624 -4.73 -15.22 -23.45
N ILE A 625 -3.96 -14.99 -22.38
CA ILE A 625 -2.67 -15.64 -22.15
C ILE A 625 -2.68 -16.36 -20.81
N TRP A 626 -2.27 -17.61 -20.84
CA TRP A 626 -1.83 -18.35 -19.66
C TRP A 626 -0.31 -18.46 -19.72
N ALA A 627 0.38 -18.10 -18.65
CA ALA A 627 1.84 -18.13 -18.60
C ALA A 627 2.38 -18.63 -17.26
N GLN A 628 3.30 -19.60 -17.34
CA GLN A 628 4.11 -20.05 -16.22
C GLN A 628 5.56 -20.19 -16.67
N THR A 629 6.41 -19.30 -16.17
CA THR A 629 7.84 -19.22 -16.46
C THR A 629 8.61 -19.05 -15.15
N GLU A 630 9.93 -19.23 -15.16
CA GLU A 630 10.76 -19.13 -13.94
C GLU A 630 10.67 -17.75 -13.25
N GLY A 631 10.56 -16.67 -14.03
CA GLY A 631 10.45 -15.32 -13.51
C GLY A 631 11.77 -14.77 -12.97
N SER A 632 11.71 -13.78 -12.07
CA SER A 632 12.87 -13.23 -11.34
C SER A 632 14.11 -12.88 -12.18
N SER A 633 13.90 -12.39 -13.41
CA SER A 633 14.90 -12.02 -14.44
C SER A 633 15.58 -13.18 -15.22
N PHE A 634 15.09 -14.41 -15.10
CA PHE A 634 15.65 -15.58 -15.80
C PHE A 634 14.93 -15.86 -17.13
N ASP A 635 13.63 -16.13 -17.06
CA ASP A 635 12.81 -16.49 -18.22
C ASP A 635 11.65 -15.52 -18.40
N GLY A 636 11.37 -15.16 -19.66
CA GLY A 636 10.26 -14.26 -19.96
C GLY A 636 9.88 -14.19 -21.43
N PHE A 637 8.71 -13.61 -21.68
CA PHE A 637 8.15 -13.43 -23.02
C PHE A 637 7.64 -11.99 -23.24
N ASN A 638 7.67 -11.53 -24.49
CA ASN A 638 7.23 -10.18 -24.84
C ASN A 638 6.58 -10.11 -26.22
N ILE A 639 5.96 -8.97 -26.49
CA ILE A 639 5.32 -8.66 -27.77
C ILE A 639 6.18 -7.67 -28.54
N LYS A 640 6.41 -7.98 -29.83
CA LYS A 640 7.12 -7.13 -30.77
C LYS A 640 6.30 -6.89 -32.03
N VAL A 641 6.59 -5.79 -32.72
CA VAL A 641 5.94 -5.40 -33.97
C VAL A 641 6.97 -5.18 -35.06
N SER A 642 6.67 -5.69 -36.26
CA SER A 642 7.41 -5.40 -37.49
C SER A 642 6.56 -4.59 -38.46
N THR A 643 7.17 -3.59 -39.11
CA THR A 643 6.57 -2.77 -40.17
C THR A 643 7.27 -2.95 -41.53
N ASP A 644 8.29 -3.80 -41.59
CA ASP A 644 9.14 -4.04 -42.77
C ASP A 644 8.93 -5.44 -43.39
N GLY A 645 7.77 -6.03 -43.16
CA GLY A 645 7.40 -7.36 -43.68
C GLY A 645 8.00 -8.52 -42.89
N GLY A 646 8.28 -8.32 -41.61
CA GLY A 646 8.81 -9.34 -40.71
C GLY A 646 10.34 -9.45 -40.72
N VAL A 647 11.07 -8.44 -41.21
CA VAL A 647 12.54 -8.44 -41.26
C VAL A 647 13.13 -8.00 -39.92
N THR A 648 12.59 -6.93 -39.33
CA THR A 648 12.97 -6.44 -38.00
C THR A 648 11.75 -6.30 -37.10
N TYR A 649 11.94 -6.56 -35.80
CA TYR A 649 10.89 -6.51 -34.78
C TYR A 649 11.28 -5.60 -33.63
N ASN A 650 10.44 -4.62 -33.34
CA ASN A 650 10.64 -3.66 -32.24
C ASN A 650 9.76 -4.01 -31.05
N LEU A 651 10.30 -3.92 -29.84
CA LEU A 651 9.57 -4.19 -28.60
C LEU A 651 8.42 -3.20 -28.40
N VAL A 652 7.23 -3.71 -28.08
CA VAL A 652 6.09 -2.88 -27.66
C VAL A 652 6.17 -2.68 -26.15
N ASN A 653 6.35 -1.43 -25.71
CA ASN A 653 6.55 -1.10 -24.29
C ASN A 653 5.24 -0.75 -23.55
N MET A 654 4.23 -0.27 -24.27
CA MET A 654 2.93 0.12 -23.72
C MET A 654 2.02 -1.11 -23.71
N VAL A 655 2.08 -1.88 -22.62
CA VAL A 655 1.34 -3.14 -22.47
C VAL A 655 0.62 -3.22 -21.13
N THR A 656 -0.48 -3.96 -21.06
CA THR A 656 -1.22 -4.23 -19.81
C THR A 656 -1.44 -5.74 -19.66
N PRO A 657 -1.07 -6.37 -18.52
CA PRO A 657 -0.33 -5.77 -17.40
C PRO A 657 1.03 -5.24 -17.85
N ALA A 658 1.60 -4.27 -17.15
CA ALA A 658 2.94 -3.79 -17.46
C ALA A 658 3.96 -4.93 -17.34
N TYR A 659 5.02 -4.92 -18.16
CA TYR A 659 6.12 -5.87 -18.02
C TYR A 659 6.68 -5.82 -16.60
N ASN A 660 6.79 -6.98 -15.96
CA ASN A 660 7.23 -7.11 -14.58
C ASN A 660 8.72 -7.49 -14.46
N LEU A 661 9.37 -7.82 -15.58
CA LEU A 661 10.76 -8.29 -15.61
C LEU A 661 11.54 -7.67 -16.78
N THR A 662 12.86 -7.78 -16.69
CA THR A 662 13.78 -7.55 -17.81
C THR A 662 14.70 -8.75 -17.94
N VAL A 663 14.74 -9.36 -19.13
CA VAL A 663 15.58 -10.53 -19.43
C VAL A 663 16.40 -10.22 -20.68
N ASP A 664 17.73 -10.38 -20.57
CA ASP A 664 18.67 -10.12 -21.67
C ASP A 664 18.42 -8.76 -22.35
N THR A 665 18.31 -7.71 -21.52
CA THR A 665 18.07 -6.29 -21.88
C THR A 665 16.69 -5.94 -22.44
N GLN A 666 15.75 -6.88 -22.55
CA GLN A 666 14.38 -6.60 -23.00
C GLN A 666 13.37 -6.71 -21.87
N ALA A 667 12.49 -5.72 -21.76
CA ALA A 667 11.33 -5.79 -20.89
C ALA A 667 10.39 -6.91 -21.36
N CYS A 668 9.84 -7.65 -20.41
CA CYS A 668 9.02 -8.82 -20.67
C CYS A 668 8.13 -9.19 -19.47
N TRP A 669 7.18 -10.06 -19.72
CA TRP A 669 6.45 -10.76 -18.66
C TRP A 669 7.16 -12.04 -18.28
N GLY A 670 7.10 -12.40 -17.01
CA GLY A 670 7.48 -13.73 -16.55
C GLY A 670 7.08 -13.99 -15.10
N GLY A 671 7.47 -15.14 -14.59
CA GLY A 671 6.96 -15.72 -13.34
C GLY A 671 5.65 -16.50 -13.56
N SER A 672 5.04 -16.90 -12.45
CA SER A 672 3.72 -17.56 -12.47
C SER A 672 2.64 -16.49 -12.45
N ALA A 673 1.94 -16.31 -13.57
CA ALA A 673 0.85 -15.34 -13.65
C ALA A 673 -0.42 -15.79 -12.90
N VAL A 674 -0.43 -16.98 -12.26
CA VAL A 674 -1.64 -17.46 -11.59
C VAL A 674 -1.45 -18.52 -10.50
N PRO A 675 -2.43 -18.53 -9.57
CA PRO A 675 -3.21 -19.71 -9.17
C PRO A 675 -4.57 -19.90 -9.91
N SER A 676 -4.99 -19.07 -10.89
CA SER A 676 -6.38 -18.99 -11.40
C SER A 676 -6.67 -18.98 -12.95
N GLY A 677 -5.84 -19.51 -13.87
CA GLY A 677 -6.21 -19.64 -15.30
C GLY A 677 -5.76 -18.53 -16.28
N TYR A 678 -6.37 -18.44 -17.48
CA TYR A 678 -6.03 -17.45 -18.52
C TYR A 678 -6.41 -16.03 -18.10
N SER A 679 -5.57 -15.06 -18.46
CA SER A 679 -5.80 -13.63 -18.21
C SER A 679 -5.68 -12.83 -19.50
N GLU A 680 -6.36 -11.68 -19.59
CA GLU A 680 -6.24 -10.81 -20.76
C GLU A 680 -4.93 -10.01 -20.70
N TYR A 681 -4.20 -10.00 -21.80
CA TYR A 681 -3.02 -9.16 -22.04
C TYR A 681 -3.30 -8.25 -23.21
N SER A 682 -2.88 -6.99 -23.12
CA SER A 682 -3.07 -6.00 -24.18
C SER A 682 -1.80 -5.22 -24.50
N ALA A 683 -1.73 -4.71 -25.72
CA ALA A 683 -0.63 -3.89 -26.21
C ALA A 683 -1.16 -2.72 -27.05
N ASP A 684 -0.70 -1.50 -26.75
CA ASP A 684 -1.01 -0.30 -27.52
C ASP A 684 -0.21 -0.30 -28.83
N LEU A 685 -0.93 -0.32 -29.96
CA LEU A 685 -0.36 -0.31 -31.30
C LEU A 685 -0.57 1.05 -32.01
N THR A 686 -0.96 2.11 -31.30
CA THR A 686 -1.26 3.44 -31.85
C THR A 686 -0.13 3.97 -32.73
N ALA A 687 1.13 3.73 -32.36
CA ALA A 687 2.31 4.12 -33.16
C ALA A 687 2.36 3.47 -34.56
N TYR A 688 1.60 2.40 -34.77
CA TYR A 688 1.53 1.62 -36.01
C TYR A 688 0.22 1.81 -36.77
N ALA A 689 -0.66 2.71 -36.32
CA ALA A 689 -1.91 3.03 -37.00
C ALA A 689 -1.68 3.39 -38.48
N GLY A 690 -2.53 2.87 -39.36
CA GLY A 690 -2.43 3.08 -40.81
C GLY A 690 -1.38 2.23 -41.54
N GLN A 691 -0.60 1.39 -40.84
CA GLN A 691 0.45 0.56 -41.44
C GLN A 691 0.01 -0.89 -41.63
N THR A 692 0.73 -1.64 -42.45
CA THR A 692 0.67 -3.12 -42.44
C THR A 692 1.76 -3.64 -41.52
N ILE A 693 1.40 -4.47 -40.54
CA ILE A 693 2.32 -4.94 -39.50
C ILE A 693 2.35 -6.47 -39.39
N HIS A 694 3.36 -6.98 -38.69
CA HIS A 694 3.37 -8.33 -38.12
C HIS A 694 3.53 -8.23 -36.61
N ILE A 695 2.78 -9.03 -35.86
CA ILE A 695 2.94 -9.20 -34.42
C ILE A 695 3.82 -10.41 -34.17
N GLN A 696 4.73 -10.31 -33.21
CA GLN A 696 5.55 -11.43 -32.77
C GLN A 696 5.52 -11.56 -31.25
N PHE A 697 5.21 -12.76 -30.77
CA PHE A 697 5.51 -13.18 -29.41
C PHE A 697 6.89 -13.83 -29.40
N GLY A 698 7.80 -13.31 -28.59
CA GLY A 698 9.13 -13.91 -28.40
C GLY A 698 9.29 -14.39 -26.97
N MET A 699 10.09 -15.44 -26.75
CA MET A 699 10.44 -15.93 -25.41
C MET A 699 11.95 -16.16 -25.29
N ARG A 700 12.53 -15.73 -24.17
CA ARG A 700 13.94 -15.95 -23.80
C ARG A 700 14.00 -16.87 -22.59
N THR A 701 14.90 -17.84 -22.63
CA THR A 701 15.15 -18.74 -21.51
C THR A 701 16.61 -18.85 -21.14
N ASP A 702 16.88 -19.09 -19.86
CA ASP A 702 18.21 -19.20 -19.29
C ASP A 702 18.80 -20.63 -19.41
N GLY A 703 19.89 -20.95 -18.71
CA GLY A 703 20.56 -22.26 -18.82
C GLY A 703 19.84 -23.44 -18.15
N SER A 704 18.85 -23.21 -17.31
CA SER A 704 18.25 -24.20 -16.41
C SER A 704 16.79 -23.90 -16.08
N VAL A 705 16.10 -24.83 -15.40
CA VAL A 705 14.73 -24.66 -14.88
C VAL A 705 13.68 -24.31 -15.95
N THR A 706 12.77 -25.25 -16.19
CA THR A 706 11.75 -25.10 -17.23
C THR A 706 10.37 -25.28 -16.65
N TYR A 707 9.43 -24.46 -17.12
CA TYR A 707 8.01 -24.53 -16.75
C TYR A 707 7.15 -24.78 -18.00
N PRO A 708 5.83 -24.99 -17.87
CA PRO A 708 4.96 -25.22 -19.02
C PRO A 708 4.97 -24.12 -20.09
N GLY A 709 5.33 -22.89 -19.73
CA GLY A 709 5.56 -21.80 -20.68
C GLY A 709 4.34 -20.93 -20.93
N VAL A 710 4.19 -20.46 -22.18
CA VAL A 710 3.20 -19.45 -22.58
C VAL A 710 2.20 -20.07 -23.54
N TYR A 711 0.91 -19.82 -23.32
CA TYR A 711 -0.22 -20.32 -24.10
C TYR A 711 -1.12 -19.12 -24.43
N ILE A 712 -1.41 -18.93 -25.72
CA ILE A 712 -2.09 -17.76 -26.24
C ILE A 712 -3.31 -18.21 -27.04
N ASP A 713 -4.43 -17.58 -26.76
CA ASP A 713 -5.74 -17.82 -27.37
C ASP A 713 -6.50 -16.50 -27.55
N ASN A 714 -7.52 -16.46 -28.42
CA ASN A 714 -8.36 -15.30 -28.71
C ASN A 714 -7.60 -13.99 -28.90
N LEU A 715 -6.69 -13.97 -29.87
CA LEU A 715 -5.98 -12.75 -30.24
C LEU A 715 -6.90 -11.85 -31.07
N ALA A 716 -7.06 -10.59 -30.67
CA ALA A 716 -7.79 -9.59 -31.43
C ALA A 716 -7.03 -8.26 -31.46
N ILE A 717 -7.20 -7.50 -32.54
CA ILE A 717 -6.82 -6.08 -32.61
C ILE A 717 -8.10 -5.30 -32.86
N THR A 718 -8.38 -4.36 -31.97
CA THR A 718 -9.54 -3.49 -32.04
C THR A 718 -9.11 -2.03 -32.20
N ASP A 719 -9.96 -1.20 -32.79
CA ASP A 719 -9.80 0.27 -32.84
C ASP A 719 -10.93 0.99 -32.09
#